data_AF-A0A183SGL2-F1
#
_entry.id   AF-A0A183SGL2-F1
#
_cell.length_a   1.000
_cell.length_b   1.000
_cell.length_c   1.000
_cell.angle_alpha   90.00
_cell.angle_beta   90.00
_cell.angle_gamma   90.00
#
_symmetry.space_group_name_H-M   'P 1'
#
loop_
_entity.id
_entity.type
_entity.pdbx_description
1 polymer ?
#
loop_
_entity_poly.entity_id
_entity_poly.type
_entity_poly.pdbx_seq_one_letter_code
_entity_poly.pdbx_strand_id
1 'polypeptide(L)'
;MVIITTSTTIIINATTTIIIIISIIIIIVITLVDDDEDDDILSLNYHHRELLVVPQGSVLGPLLFLVNINDCVDYLGCSTVMFADDAKLWRVIRSDSDRHASQEDLNSLCNWSSRWLLNVNVGKCVVLRLRTRRASEEDDSYQYILNGQPLSIAEEQKDLGVLIKSSLQPALQWLKAAKRAIQIDKELFRKTYGAFVRSPLEYAIQTWRPWFKEDYIQLGRMQARATKMVKNLRHLHYETRLAEIDLFPLNYRLLRGDLIQTYRIVRGKECALEFADFFELAGTENLRGHPFKLQRKLVHMDVHQNAFSQRIVGAWNELPDEDQAETLLRHETDQSSLNDHYVRFLSELQKNVLDFSKRYRKLVSNFNPKGKGNEDLTYNACLLETLKPLQDTGAAFEQYANELLKSVIEPMKKAVEKEKKQIEKVNADYLKLVNKREHERRKLDDTWRAHVLALKEKQKYQQLNTQAQQDMSLSREELKKSEMAYNGKVKAFKDSQQTYAADMTKYNSFQRHFYAHNIYNVITELESLDSQRAACSRSLLLTCATLGQSMAKQVEEASSSFAASAEKIDPDKSKVLAARDVKCGLSCRPPDWSHREFDAHLTTTVQSSISTMSTVSYPSGWYRDSGLRWIIVE
;
A
#
# COMPACT_ATOMS: atom_id res chain seq x y z
N MET A 1 -34.86 9.57 -18.31
CA MET A 1 -34.47 9.55 -16.89
C MET A 1 -34.05 10.94 -16.50
N VAL A 2 -34.56 11.48 -15.40
CA VAL A 2 -34.12 12.79 -14.88
C VAL A 2 -33.15 12.52 -13.74
N ILE A 3 -31.94 13.07 -13.80
CA ILE A 3 -30.99 13.07 -12.69
C ILE A 3 -30.97 14.47 -12.09
N ILE A 4 -31.17 14.57 -10.78
CA ILE A 4 -31.02 15.82 -10.03
C ILE A 4 -29.80 15.65 -9.14
N THR A 5 -28.79 16.49 -9.34
CA THR A 5 -27.60 16.53 -8.48
C THR A 5 -27.72 17.68 -7.50
N THR A 6 -27.53 17.44 -6.21
CA THR A 6 -27.47 18.49 -5.19
C THR A 6 -26.09 18.53 -4.55
N SER A 7 -25.39 19.66 -4.64
CA SER A 7 -24.13 19.87 -3.92
C SER A 7 -24.38 20.80 -2.74
N THR A 8 -24.04 20.37 -1.53
CA THR A 8 -24.30 21.14 -0.31
C THR A 8 -23.03 21.90 0.09
N THR A 9 -22.99 23.23 -0.08
CA THR A 9 -21.86 24.06 0.40
C THR A 9 -22.38 25.12 1.34
N ILE A 10 -21.98 25.09 2.62
CA ILE A 10 -22.51 25.94 3.70
C ILE A 10 -21.53 27.07 4.08
N ILE A 11 -22.10 28.25 4.34
CA ILE A 11 -21.45 29.44 4.94
C ILE A 11 -21.66 29.36 6.46
N ILE A 12 -20.60 29.44 7.28
CA ILE A 12 -20.69 29.30 8.75
C ILE A 12 -20.29 30.61 9.45
N ASN A 13 -21.14 31.08 10.36
CA ASN A 13 -20.90 32.23 11.24
C ASN A 13 -20.33 31.76 12.59
N ALA A 14 -19.41 32.55 13.15
CA ALA A 14 -18.47 32.12 14.19
C ALA A 14 -19.00 32.29 15.63
N THR A 15 -19.29 31.18 16.32
CA THR A 15 -19.24 31.06 17.80
C THR A 15 -19.21 29.57 18.19
N THR A 16 -18.03 28.96 18.28
CA THR A 16 -17.91 27.47 18.36
C THR A 16 -16.74 27.02 19.25
N THR A 17 -16.79 27.34 20.55
CA THR A 17 -15.80 26.80 21.50
C THR A 17 -16.44 26.15 22.73
N ILE A 18 -17.61 26.63 23.16
CA ILE A 18 -18.29 26.11 24.37
C ILE A 18 -19.07 24.81 24.10
N ILE A 19 -19.62 24.64 22.89
CA ILE A 19 -20.50 23.50 22.55
C ILE A 19 -19.71 22.18 22.33
N ILE A 20 -18.47 22.27 21.85
CA ILE A 20 -17.60 21.10 21.64
C ILE A 20 -17.20 20.47 22.98
N ILE A 21 -16.93 21.29 24.00
CA ILE A 21 -16.58 20.82 25.33
C ILE A 21 -17.77 20.07 25.94
N ILE A 22 -18.98 20.60 25.80
CA ILE A 22 -20.20 19.95 26.32
C ILE A 22 -20.50 18.64 25.57
N SER A 23 -20.32 18.61 24.24
CA SER A 23 -20.59 17.41 23.43
C SER A 23 -19.59 16.28 23.71
N ILE A 24 -18.32 16.60 23.95
CA ILE A 24 -17.29 15.62 24.34
C ILE A 24 -17.57 15.10 25.75
N ILE A 25 -18.02 15.95 26.68
CA ILE A 25 -18.41 15.52 28.03
C ILE A 25 -19.61 14.56 27.96
N ILE A 26 -20.62 14.84 27.14
CA ILE A 26 -21.79 13.97 26.98
C ILE A 26 -21.41 12.62 26.37
N ILE A 27 -20.55 12.60 25.34
CA ILE A 27 -20.09 11.35 24.74
C ILE A 27 -19.25 10.53 25.73
N ILE A 28 -18.37 11.17 26.50
CA ILE A 28 -17.58 10.50 27.55
C ILE A 28 -18.49 9.93 28.63
N VAL A 29 -19.52 10.66 29.06
CA VAL A 29 -20.50 10.21 30.05
C VAL A 29 -21.33 9.04 29.52
N ILE A 30 -21.74 9.06 28.26
CA ILE A 30 -22.48 7.96 27.61
C ILE A 30 -21.60 6.70 27.46
N THR A 31 -20.31 6.85 27.13
CA THR A 31 -19.41 5.69 26.98
C THR A 31 -18.88 5.12 28.30
N LEU A 32 -19.04 5.84 29.41
CA LEU A 32 -18.61 5.40 30.75
C LEU A 32 -19.76 4.88 31.62
N VAL A 33 -21.01 5.01 31.16
CA VAL A 33 -22.19 4.50 31.84
C VAL A 33 -22.90 3.52 30.90
N ASP A 34 -22.30 2.34 30.76
CA ASP A 34 -23.05 1.12 30.44
C ASP A 34 -23.13 0.34 31.75
N ASP A 35 -24.16 0.65 32.53
CA ASP A 35 -24.94 -0.34 33.28
C ASP A 35 -26.15 0.36 33.93
N ASP A 36 -27.31 -0.23 33.66
CA ASP A 36 -28.64 -0.03 34.22
C ASP A 36 -29.58 1.03 33.63
N GLU A 37 -30.73 0.47 33.21
CA GLU A 37 -32.06 0.96 32.86
C GLU A 37 -32.37 2.44 33.10
N ASP A 38 -32.86 3.15 32.08
CA ASP A 38 -34.22 3.75 32.08
C ASP A 38 -34.53 4.62 30.84
N ASP A 39 -35.80 4.61 30.46
CA ASP A 39 -36.47 5.18 29.28
C ASP A 39 -36.40 6.73 29.10
N ASP A 40 -35.52 7.44 29.80
CA ASP A 40 -35.50 8.92 29.82
C ASP A 40 -34.60 9.58 28.75
N ILE A 41 -33.75 8.82 28.04
CA ILE A 41 -32.81 9.35 27.03
C ILE A 41 -33.53 9.89 25.78
N LEU A 42 -34.76 9.45 25.50
CA LEU A 42 -35.58 9.95 24.39
C LEU A 42 -36.17 11.35 24.64
N SER A 43 -36.26 11.80 25.90
CA SER A 43 -36.83 13.11 26.25
C SER A 43 -35.85 14.28 26.07
N LEU A 44 -34.53 14.05 26.23
CA LEU A 44 -33.50 15.08 25.99
C LEU A 44 -33.30 15.41 24.50
N ASN A 45 -33.78 14.56 23.59
CA ASN A 45 -33.70 14.77 22.13
C ASN A 45 -34.71 15.80 21.58
N TYR A 46 -35.61 16.31 22.42
CA TYR A 46 -36.65 17.26 22.01
C TYR A 46 -36.34 18.73 22.31
N HIS A 47 -35.33 19.06 23.13
CA HIS A 47 -35.07 20.45 23.57
C HIS A 47 -33.68 21.02 23.20
N HIS A 48 -32.78 20.26 22.58
CA HIS A 48 -31.47 20.75 22.13
C HIS A 48 -31.24 20.62 20.60
N ARG A 49 -32.29 20.79 19.80
CA ARG A 49 -32.24 20.78 18.33
C ARG A 49 -31.82 22.11 17.68
N GLU A 50 -31.15 22.98 18.42
CA GLU A 50 -30.58 24.21 17.86
C GLU A 50 -29.05 24.17 17.91
N LEU A 51 -28.45 24.21 16.71
CA LEU A 51 -27.03 24.53 16.42
C LEU A 51 -25.97 23.43 16.67
N LEU A 52 -26.01 22.38 15.85
CA LEU A 52 -24.84 21.55 15.54
C LEU A 52 -23.95 22.26 14.49
N VAL A 53 -23.14 23.23 14.92
CA VAL A 53 -22.12 23.85 14.06
C VAL A 53 -20.76 23.23 14.33
N VAL A 54 -20.17 22.62 13.29
CA VAL A 54 -18.81 22.05 13.32
C VAL A 54 -17.80 23.15 12.93
N PRO A 55 -16.71 23.39 13.70
CA PRO A 55 -15.67 24.30 13.27
C PRO A 55 -14.94 23.75 12.05
N GLN A 56 -14.79 24.60 11.04
CA GLN A 56 -13.96 24.33 9.86
C GLN A 56 -12.52 24.04 10.32
N GLY A 57 -12.01 22.84 10.01
CA GLY A 57 -10.67 22.39 10.43
C GLY A 57 -10.63 21.39 11.59
N SER A 58 -11.78 21.01 12.16
CA SER A 58 -11.83 19.92 13.14
C SER A 58 -11.61 18.54 12.49
N VAL A 59 -10.84 17.68 13.16
CA VAL A 59 -10.53 16.32 12.69
C VAL A 59 -11.79 15.44 12.61
N LEU A 60 -12.77 15.68 13.51
CA LEU A 60 -14.04 14.95 13.55
C LEU A 60 -15.14 15.56 12.68
N GLY A 61 -14.94 16.75 12.13
CA GLY A 61 -15.97 17.48 11.41
C GLY A 61 -16.54 16.75 10.19
N PRO A 62 -15.70 16.17 9.31
CA PRO A 62 -16.19 15.38 8.18
C PRO A 62 -16.99 14.15 8.61
N LEU A 63 -16.61 13.48 9.70
CA LEU A 63 -17.30 12.29 10.19
C LEU A 63 -18.70 12.64 10.71
N LEU A 64 -18.81 13.70 11.53
CA LEU A 64 -20.09 14.18 12.04
C LEU A 64 -21.01 14.70 10.92
N PHE A 65 -20.43 15.34 9.89
CA PHE A 65 -21.19 15.75 8.71
C PHE A 65 -21.80 14.55 7.96
N LEU A 66 -21.02 13.49 7.75
CA LEU A 66 -21.51 12.28 7.11
C LEU A 66 -22.64 11.63 7.90
N VAL A 67 -22.52 11.54 9.23
CA VAL A 67 -23.59 11.01 10.09
C VAL A 67 -24.88 11.82 9.94
N ASN A 68 -24.78 13.15 9.85
CA ASN A 68 -25.94 14.03 9.77
C ASN A 68 -26.64 14.05 8.41
N ILE A 69 -25.94 13.76 7.31
CA ILE A 69 -26.54 13.83 5.96
C ILE A 69 -27.09 12.48 5.49
N ASN A 70 -26.67 11.38 6.09
CA ASN A 70 -26.97 10.03 5.60
C ASN A 70 -28.48 9.71 5.53
N ASP A 71 -29.31 10.32 6.37
CA ASP A 71 -30.77 10.08 6.41
C ASP A 71 -31.55 10.94 5.38
N CYS A 72 -30.87 11.81 4.61
CA CYS A 72 -31.54 12.76 3.71
C CYS A 72 -32.25 12.12 2.53
N VAL A 73 -31.91 10.86 2.22
CA VAL A 73 -32.48 10.10 1.10
C VAL A 73 -33.41 8.96 1.54
N ASP A 74 -33.51 8.67 2.84
CA ASP A 74 -34.22 7.48 3.36
C ASP A 74 -35.73 7.50 3.06
N TYR A 75 -36.31 8.69 2.94
CA TYR A 75 -37.74 8.89 2.72
C TYR A 75 -38.11 9.21 1.27
N LEU A 76 -37.15 9.15 0.35
CA LEU A 76 -37.38 9.48 -1.06
C LEU A 76 -37.90 8.26 -1.82
N GLY A 77 -38.95 8.46 -2.61
CA GLY A 77 -39.56 7.39 -3.42
C GLY A 77 -38.86 7.17 -4.75
N CYS A 78 -37.80 7.91 -5.06
CA CYS A 78 -36.98 7.75 -6.27
C CYS A 78 -35.72 6.94 -5.98
N SER A 79 -35.02 6.53 -7.03
CA SER A 79 -33.71 5.90 -6.85
C SER A 79 -32.68 6.98 -6.49
N THR A 80 -31.86 6.71 -5.48
CA THR A 80 -30.94 7.69 -4.92
C THR A 80 -29.55 7.10 -4.72
N VAL A 81 -28.53 7.94 -4.82
CA VAL A 81 -27.16 7.60 -4.42
C VAL A 81 -26.46 8.84 -3.90
N MET A 82 -25.70 8.66 -2.84
CA MET A 82 -24.95 9.74 -2.19
C MET A 82 -23.45 9.46 -2.21
N PHE A 83 -22.67 10.53 -2.28
CA PHE A 83 -21.24 10.51 -2.07
C PHE A 83 -20.83 11.80 -1.36
N ALA A 84 -20.44 11.68 -0.08
CA ALA A 84 -20.16 12.83 0.78
C ALA A 84 -21.32 13.85 0.78
N ASP A 85 -21.08 15.08 0.32
CA ASP A 85 -22.06 16.17 0.25
C ASP A 85 -22.89 16.20 -1.05
N ASP A 86 -22.59 15.32 -2.01
CA ASP A 86 -23.29 15.21 -3.29
C ASP A 86 -24.33 14.08 -3.29
N ALA A 87 -25.60 14.42 -3.51
CA ALA A 87 -26.67 13.44 -3.73
C ALA A 87 -27.13 13.45 -5.19
N LYS A 88 -27.49 12.28 -5.72
CA LYS A 88 -28.16 12.14 -7.03
C LYS A 88 -29.48 11.44 -6.84
N LEU A 89 -30.51 12.02 -7.43
CA LEU A 89 -31.88 11.49 -7.44
C LEU A 89 -32.24 11.17 -8.88
N TRP A 90 -32.80 9.99 -9.15
CA TRP A 90 -33.29 9.69 -10.49
C TRP A 90 -34.58 8.90 -10.58
N ARG A 91 -35.35 9.23 -11.62
CA ARG A 91 -36.61 8.56 -11.96
C ARG A 91 -36.76 8.41 -13.47
N VAL A 92 -37.40 7.32 -13.88
CA VAL A 92 -37.88 7.15 -15.26
C VAL A 92 -39.23 7.87 -15.38
N ILE A 93 -39.29 8.91 -16.21
CA ILE A 93 -40.51 9.68 -16.44
C ILE A 93 -41.24 9.10 -17.66
N ARG A 94 -42.45 8.59 -17.46
CA ARG A 94 -43.35 8.09 -18.52
C ARG A 94 -44.67 8.87 -18.59
N SER A 95 -44.99 9.61 -17.54
CA SER A 95 -46.24 10.34 -17.35
C SER A 95 -46.03 11.60 -16.51
N ASP A 96 -47.03 12.48 -16.48
CA ASP A 96 -47.05 13.63 -15.58
C ASP A 96 -47.08 13.21 -14.10
N SER A 97 -47.68 12.07 -13.77
CA SER A 97 -47.65 11.54 -12.39
C SER A 97 -46.21 11.30 -11.93
N ASP A 98 -45.33 10.83 -12.81
CA ASP A 98 -43.92 10.63 -12.48
C ASP A 98 -43.19 11.96 -12.24
N ARG A 99 -43.57 13.02 -12.96
CA ARG A 99 -43.02 14.37 -12.78
C ARG A 99 -43.40 14.93 -11.42
N HIS A 100 -44.67 14.80 -11.05
CA HIS A 100 -45.17 15.20 -9.73
C HIS A 100 -44.52 14.39 -8.61
N ALA A 101 -44.36 13.08 -8.77
CA ALA A 101 -43.65 12.25 -7.81
C ALA A 101 -42.19 12.70 -7.62
N SER A 102 -41.47 13.01 -8.70
CA SER A 102 -40.13 13.59 -8.61
C SER A 102 -40.10 14.96 -7.94
N GLN A 103 -41.12 15.81 -8.15
CA GLN A 103 -41.23 17.09 -7.46
C GLN A 103 -41.52 16.90 -5.96
N GLU A 104 -42.30 15.89 -5.59
CA GLU A 104 -42.58 15.55 -4.19
C GLU A 104 -41.35 15.03 -3.45
N ASP A 105 -40.50 14.26 -4.14
CA ASP A 105 -39.18 13.86 -3.62
C ASP A 105 -38.30 15.10 -3.34
N LEU A 106 -38.31 16.12 -4.23
CA LEU A 106 -37.59 17.38 -4.00
C LEU A 106 -38.19 18.20 -2.85
N ASN A 107 -39.51 18.23 -2.72
CA ASN A 107 -40.20 18.88 -1.60
C ASN A 107 -39.81 18.22 -0.28
N SER A 108 -39.74 16.88 -0.26
CA SER A 108 -39.32 16.09 0.90
C SER A 108 -37.86 16.40 1.28
N LEU A 109 -36.96 16.50 0.29
CA LEU A 109 -35.58 16.91 0.52
C LEU A 109 -35.47 18.35 1.05
N CYS A 110 -36.30 19.28 0.55
CA CYS A 110 -36.39 20.65 1.06
C CYS A 110 -36.86 20.69 2.52
N ASN A 111 -37.86 19.88 2.86
CA ASN A 111 -38.35 19.75 4.23
C ASN A 111 -37.29 19.17 5.17
N TRP A 112 -36.57 18.12 4.72
CA TRP A 112 -35.42 17.57 5.45
C TRP A 112 -34.33 18.62 5.65
N SER A 113 -33.93 19.33 4.60
CA SER A 113 -32.90 20.37 4.63
C SER A 113 -33.25 21.47 5.64
N SER A 114 -34.51 21.88 5.67
CA SER A 114 -35.04 22.88 6.62
C SER A 114 -35.04 22.36 8.05
N ARG A 115 -35.44 21.09 8.26
CA ARG A 115 -35.45 20.44 9.59
C ARG A 115 -34.05 20.32 10.19
N TRP A 116 -33.06 20.01 9.38
CA TRP A 116 -31.67 19.83 9.82
C TRP A 116 -30.83 21.11 9.77
N LEU A 117 -31.41 22.23 9.33
CA LEU A 117 -30.72 23.51 9.13
C LEU A 117 -29.51 23.40 8.18
N LEU A 118 -29.54 22.42 7.26
CA LEU A 118 -28.52 22.16 6.25
C LEU A 118 -29.03 22.62 4.89
N ASN A 119 -28.95 23.93 4.64
CA ASN A 119 -29.48 24.53 3.42
C ASN A 119 -28.81 23.97 2.15
N VAL A 120 -29.63 23.47 1.22
CA VAL A 120 -29.16 23.03 -0.10
C VAL A 120 -28.74 24.24 -0.95
N ASN A 121 -27.58 24.15 -1.61
CA ASN A 121 -27.13 25.18 -2.54
C ASN A 121 -27.81 24.98 -3.90
N VAL A 122 -29.02 25.52 -4.06
CA VAL A 122 -29.84 25.36 -5.27
C VAL A 122 -29.09 25.79 -6.54
N GLY A 123 -28.24 26.82 -6.46
CA GLY A 123 -27.47 27.31 -7.61
C GLY A 123 -26.41 26.34 -8.15
N LYS A 124 -26.01 25.33 -7.36
CA LYS A 124 -25.17 24.22 -7.82
C LYS A 124 -25.97 23.00 -8.27
N CYS A 125 -27.28 23.00 -8.03
CA CYS A 125 -28.13 21.88 -8.35
C CYS A 125 -28.62 21.98 -9.80
N VAL A 126 -28.54 20.88 -10.53
CA VAL A 126 -28.96 20.84 -11.94
C VAL A 126 -29.85 19.64 -12.23
N VAL A 127 -30.69 19.81 -13.23
CA VAL A 127 -31.53 18.76 -13.81
C VAL A 127 -30.86 18.28 -15.10
N LEU A 128 -30.39 17.05 -15.11
CA LEU A 128 -29.85 16.38 -16.29
C LEU A 128 -30.90 15.41 -16.85
N ARG A 129 -31.42 15.71 -18.05
CA ARG A 129 -32.39 14.85 -18.75
C ARG A 129 -31.66 13.87 -19.66
N LEU A 130 -31.64 12.60 -19.28
CA LEU A 130 -31.05 11.51 -20.06
C LEU A 130 -32.10 10.90 -20.99
N ARG A 131 -31.86 10.99 -22.30
CA ARG A 131 -32.76 10.48 -23.35
C ARG A 131 -32.00 10.04 -24.59
N THR A 132 -32.58 9.07 -25.29
CA THR A 132 -32.00 8.49 -26.51
C THR A 132 -32.68 8.94 -27.81
N ARG A 133 -33.81 9.68 -27.72
CA ARG A 133 -34.54 10.27 -28.85
C ARG A 133 -34.83 11.75 -28.59
N ARG A 134 -35.03 12.54 -29.66
CA ARG A 134 -35.51 13.94 -29.57
C ARG A 134 -36.88 13.96 -28.89
N ALA A 135 -37.03 14.85 -27.90
CA ALA A 135 -38.25 15.00 -27.10
C ALA A 135 -39.25 15.96 -27.75
N SER A 136 -40.51 15.93 -27.30
CA SER A 136 -41.51 16.95 -27.62
C SER A 136 -41.20 18.25 -26.87
N GLU A 137 -41.73 19.38 -27.36
CA GLU A 137 -41.59 20.69 -26.68
C GLU A 137 -42.20 20.68 -25.26
N GLU A 138 -43.30 19.95 -25.06
CA GLU A 138 -43.97 19.78 -23.75
C GLU A 138 -43.11 19.00 -22.73
N ASP A 139 -42.36 18.00 -23.20
CA ASP A 139 -41.41 17.28 -22.32
C ASP A 139 -40.29 18.19 -21.84
N ASP A 140 -39.96 19.22 -22.64
CA ASP A 140 -38.87 20.13 -22.34
C ASP A 140 -39.25 21.33 -21.46
N SER A 141 -40.54 21.65 -21.37
CA SER A 141 -41.04 22.79 -20.60
C SER A 141 -41.19 22.56 -19.09
N TYR A 142 -41.19 21.31 -18.59
CA TYR A 142 -41.40 21.05 -17.16
C TYR A 142 -40.20 21.48 -16.30
N GLN A 143 -40.40 22.44 -15.40
CA GLN A 143 -39.37 23.00 -14.54
C GLN A 143 -39.53 22.51 -13.10
N TYR A 144 -38.49 21.84 -12.58
CA TYR A 144 -38.43 21.42 -11.19
C TYR A 144 -38.03 22.58 -10.28
N ILE A 145 -38.62 22.63 -9.09
CA ILE A 145 -38.39 23.68 -8.10
C ILE A 145 -37.75 23.07 -6.86
N LEU A 146 -36.73 23.71 -6.30
CA LEU A 146 -36.07 23.31 -5.05
C LEU A 146 -35.90 24.55 -4.18
N ASN A 147 -36.34 24.49 -2.91
CA ASN A 147 -36.38 25.62 -1.98
C ASN A 147 -37.00 26.90 -2.59
N GLY A 148 -38.08 26.74 -3.37
CA GLY A 148 -38.77 27.85 -4.05
C GLY A 148 -38.05 28.45 -5.26
N GLN A 149 -36.90 27.90 -5.66
CA GLN A 149 -36.14 28.34 -6.83
C GLN A 149 -36.17 27.29 -7.96
N PRO A 150 -36.31 27.71 -9.23
CA PRO A 150 -36.28 26.78 -10.34
C PRO A 150 -34.87 26.21 -10.56
N LEU A 151 -34.78 24.90 -10.75
CA LEU A 151 -33.52 24.22 -11.09
C LEU A 151 -33.15 24.44 -12.55
N SER A 152 -31.86 24.72 -12.80
CA SER A 152 -31.35 24.84 -14.16
C SER A 152 -31.25 23.49 -14.84
N ILE A 153 -31.65 23.42 -16.12
CA ILE A 153 -31.49 22.22 -16.95
C ILE A 153 -30.12 22.27 -17.60
N ALA A 154 -29.32 21.21 -17.40
CA ALA A 154 -27.98 21.10 -17.96
C ALA A 154 -27.94 20.07 -19.11
N GLU A 155 -27.18 20.37 -20.16
CA GLU A 155 -26.86 19.38 -21.21
C GLU A 155 -25.69 18.48 -20.82
N GLU A 156 -24.81 18.96 -19.95
CA GLU A 156 -23.68 18.20 -19.40
C GLU A 156 -23.48 18.53 -17.92
N GLN A 157 -23.16 17.50 -17.12
CA GLN A 157 -22.88 17.66 -15.69
C GLN A 157 -21.62 16.88 -15.32
N LYS A 158 -20.77 17.50 -14.50
CA LYS A 158 -19.59 16.83 -13.94
C LYS A 158 -19.97 16.14 -12.64
N ASP A 159 -19.68 14.85 -12.54
CA ASP A 159 -19.95 14.02 -11.38
C ASP A 159 -18.73 13.18 -11.02
N LEU A 160 -18.25 13.30 -9.77
CA LEU A 160 -17.04 12.64 -9.26
C LEU A 160 -15.80 12.74 -10.18
N GLY A 161 -15.71 13.78 -11.01
CA GLY A 161 -14.61 13.94 -11.97
C GLY A 161 -14.95 13.56 -13.41
N VAL A 162 -16.04 12.82 -13.63
CA VAL A 162 -16.55 12.34 -14.92
C VAL A 162 -17.57 13.34 -15.48
N LEU A 163 -17.44 13.72 -16.74
CA LEU A 163 -18.42 14.57 -17.43
C LEU A 163 -19.45 13.69 -18.14
N ILE A 164 -20.72 13.82 -17.75
CA ILE A 164 -21.88 13.06 -18.25
C ILE A 164 -22.74 13.99 -19.12
N LYS A 165 -23.07 13.57 -20.34
CA LYS A 165 -23.94 14.32 -21.25
C LYS A 165 -25.37 13.78 -21.26
N SER A 166 -26.34 14.65 -21.56
CA SER A 166 -27.76 14.31 -21.75
C SER A 166 -27.99 13.24 -22.82
N SER A 167 -27.12 13.19 -23.84
CA SER A 167 -27.13 12.19 -24.90
C SER A 167 -26.51 10.84 -24.52
N LEU A 168 -25.90 10.73 -23.33
CA LEU A 168 -25.07 9.60 -22.87
C LEU A 168 -23.83 9.32 -23.73
N GLN A 169 -23.56 10.12 -24.77
CA GLN A 169 -22.29 10.05 -25.48
C GLN A 169 -21.16 10.47 -24.54
N PRO A 170 -20.02 9.76 -24.56
CA PRO A 170 -18.87 10.13 -23.78
C PRO A 170 -18.49 11.56 -24.05
N ALA A 171 -18.44 12.37 -23.00
CA ALA A 171 -17.82 13.65 -23.13
C ALA A 171 -16.33 13.47 -23.46
N LEU A 172 -15.73 14.42 -24.17
CA LEU A 172 -14.32 14.41 -24.52
C LEU A 172 -13.44 14.73 -23.28
N GLN A 173 -13.49 13.87 -22.27
CA GLN A 173 -12.82 14.07 -20.97
C GLN A 173 -11.30 14.19 -21.14
N TRP A 174 -10.74 13.49 -22.12
CA TRP A 174 -9.31 13.53 -22.43
C TRP A 174 -8.80 14.90 -22.93
N LEU A 175 -9.68 15.75 -23.49
CA LEU A 175 -9.29 17.08 -23.97
C LEU A 175 -8.82 18.00 -22.83
N LYS A 176 -9.32 17.80 -21.61
CA LYS A 176 -8.87 18.54 -20.42
C LYS A 176 -7.52 18.03 -19.90
N ALA A 177 -7.25 16.72 -20.01
CA ALA A 177 -5.96 16.11 -19.65
C ALA A 177 -4.83 16.44 -20.64
N ALA A 178 -5.16 16.84 -21.88
CA ALA A 178 -4.20 17.15 -22.94
C ALA A 178 -3.44 18.48 -22.76
N LYS A 179 -3.73 19.28 -21.72
CA LYS A 179 -3.11 20.60 -21.50
C LYS A 179 -2.19 20.58 -20.28
N ARG A 180 -0.90 20.32 -20.53
CA ARG A 180 0.31 20.76 -19.80
C ARG A 180 1.40 19.73 -20.02
N ALA A 181 2.45 20.10 -20.72
CA ALA A 181 3.69 19.35 -20.69
C ALA A 181 4.88 20.29 -20.97
N ILE A 182 5.95 20.09 -20.22
CA ILE A 182 7.24 20.77 -20.34
C ILE A 182 8.26 19.67 -20.68
N GLN A 183 9.37 20.01 -21.35
CA GLN A 183 10.43 19.03 -21.60
C GLN A 183 11.05 18.57 -20.27
N ILE A 184 11.05 17.26 -20.04
CA ILE A 184 11.55 16.62 -18.81
C ILE A 184 12.36 15.37 -19.16
N ASP A 185 13.19 14.92 -18.23
CA ASP A 185 13.97 13.69 -18.40
C ASP A 185 13.09 12.43 -18.38
N LYS A 186 13.67 11.27 -18.71
CA LYS A 186 12.98 9.99 -18.88
C LYS A 186 12.30 9.51 -17.59
N GLU A 187 12.99 9.61 -16.46
CA GLU A 187 12.51 9.07 -15.18
C GLU A 187 11.40 9.96 -14.58
N LEU A 188 11.62 11.28 -14.61
CA LEU A 188 10.64 12.26 -14.17
C LEU A 188 9.41 12.22 -15.08
N PHE A 189 9.56 12.02 -16.39
CA PHE A 189 8.44 11.82 -17.31
C PHE A 189 7.59 10.63 -16.92
N ARG A 190 8.20 9.47 -16.62
CA ARG A 190 7.43 8.28 -16.26
C ARG A 190 6.56 8.51 -15.02
N LYS A 191 7.14 9.14 -13.98
CA LYS A 191 6.45 9.46 -12.71
C LYS A 191 5.34 10.50 -12.93
N THR A 192 5.66 11.62 -13.58
CA THR A 192 4.73 12.73 -13.81
C THR A 192 3.62 12.41 -14.81
N TYR A 193 3.94 11.73 -15.91
CA TYR A 193 2.94 11.25 -16.86
C TYR A 193 1.99 10.26 -16.19
N GLY A 194 2.51 9.33 -15.38
CA GLY A 194 1.72 8.40 -14.59
C GLY A 194 0.73 9.12 -13.67
N ALA A 195 1.22 10.07 -12.87
CA ALA A 195 0.42 10.76 -11.87
C ALA A 195 -0.57 11.78 -12.45
N PHE A 196 -0.16 12.61 -13.41
CA PHE A 196 -0.94 13.77 -13.84
C PHE A 196 -1.69 13.59 -15.15
N VAL A 197 -1.26 12.68 -16.03
CA VAL A 197 -1.89 12.46 -17.34
C VAL A 197 -2.61 11.14 -17.37
N ARG A 198 -1.94 10.05 -16.99
CA ARG A 198 -2.49 8.71 -17.05
C ARG A 198 -3.57 8.48 -16.00
N SER A 199 -3.35 8.88 -14.75
CA SER A 199 -4.33 8.68 -13.67
C SER A 199 -5.70 9.29 -14.03
N PRO A 200 -5.82 10.56 -14.47
CA PRO A 200 -7.11 11.10 -14.92
C PRO A 200 -7.71 10.40 -16.15
N LEU A 201 -6.88 9.87 -17.05
CA LEU A 201 -7.33 9.13 -18.25
C LEU A 201 -7.73 7.68 -17.98
N GLU A 202 -7.37 7.15 -16.81
CA GLU A 202 -7.75 5.79 -16.40
C GLU A 202 -8.84 5.78 -15.33
N TYR A 203 -9.14 6.96 -14.76
CA TYR A 203 -10.19 7.13 -13.78
C TYR A 203 -11.57 6.87 -14.41
N ALA A 204 -12.38 6.01 -13.77
CA ALA A 204 -13.77 5.72 -14.13
C ALA A 204 -14.01 5.34 -15.61
N ILE A 205 -13.05 4.73 -16.29
CA ILE A 205 -13.12 4.43 -17.74
C ILE A 205 -14.34 3.60 -18.14
N GLN A 206 -14.86 2.78 -17.24
CA GLN A 206 -16.05 1.97 -17.48
C GLN A 206 -17.23 2.87 -17.87
N THR A 207 -17.30 4.07 -17.29
CA THR A 207 -18.36 5.05 -17.55
C THR A 207 -18.16 5.86 -18.83
N TRP A 208 -16.93 6.30 -19.17
CA TRP A 208 -16.71 7.28 -20.24
C TRP A 208 -15.85 6.82 -21.42
N ARG A 209 -15.33 5.59 -21.43
CA ARG A 209 -14.42 5.15 -22.51
C ARG A 209 -14.96 5.52 -23.91
N PRO A 210 -14.13 6.08 -24.82
CA PRO A 210 -14.60 6.59 -26.11
C PRO A 210 -15.27 5.52 -26.97
N TRP A 211 -16.28 5.93 -27.74
CA TRP A 211 -17.04 5.05 -28.63
C TRP A 211 -16.40 4.94 -30.01
N PHE A 212 -15.94 6.06 -30.58
CA PHE A 212 -15.48 6.09 -31.96
C PHE A 212 -13.98 5.81 -32.08
N LYS A 213 -13.59 5.12 -33.15
CA LYS A 213 -12.19 4.84 -33.48
C LYS A 213 -11.33 6.10 -33.59
N GLU A 214 -11.92 7.19 -34.08
CA GLU A 214 -11.23 8.49 -34.19
C GLU A 214 -10.77 9.00 -32.81
N ASP A 215 -11.59 8.85 -31.77
CA ASP A 215 -11.22 9.29 -30.42
C ASP A 215 -10.03 8.49 -29.86
N TYR A 216 -9.95 7.18 -30.16
CA TYR A 216 -8.78 6.37 -29.81
C TYR A 216 -7.51 6.83 -30.55
N ILE A 217 -7.65 7.20 -31.82
CA ILE A 217 -6.54 7.75 -32.61
C ILE A 217 -6.07 9.07 -31.98
N GLN A 218 -6.98 9.93 -31.53
CA GLN A 218 -6.63 11.19 -30.87
C GLN A 218 -5.94 10.98 -29.52
N LEU A 219 -6.39 10.02 -28.71
CA LEU A 219 -5.70 9.60 -27.48
C LEU A 219 -4.28 9.09 -27.77
N GLY A 220 -4.12 8.23 -28.77
CA GLY A 220 -2.82 7.74 -29.22
C GLY A 220 -1.90 8.87 -29.69
N ARG A 221 -2.43 9.83 -30.47
CA ARG A 221 -1.71 11.03 -30.90
C ARG A 221 -1.29 11.90 -29.71
N MET A 222 -2.12 12.03 -28.69
CA MET A 222 -1.80 12.76 -27.46
C MET A 222 -0.62 12.12 -26.72
N GLN A 223 -0.66 10.80 -26.50
CA GLN A 223 0.46 10.05 -25.90
C GLN A 223 1.73 10.11 -26.77
N ALA A 224 1.57 10.01 -28.09
CA ALA A 224 2.67 10.13 -29.04
C ALA A 224 3.34 11.51 -29.00
N ARG A 225 2.56 12.59 -28.84
CA ARG A 225 3.09 13.95 -28.63
C ARG A 225 3.81 14.06 -27.30
N ALA A 226 3.22 13.55 -26.21
CA ALA A 226 3.84 13.59 -24.88
C ALA A 226 5.19 12.86 -24.85
N THR A 227 5.26 11.66 -25.42
CA THR A 227 6.52 10.88 -25.47
C THR A 227 7.62 11.53 -26.32
N LYS A 228 7.29 12.42 -27.28
CA LYS A 228 8.28 13.20 -28.03
C LYS A 228 8.95 14.29 -27.20
N MET A 229 8.39 14.64 -26.05
CA MET A 229 8.90 15.67 -25.15
C MET A 229 10.00 15.16 -24.22
N VAL A 230 10.20 13.84 -24.17
CA VAL A 230 11.29 13.22 -23.43
C VAL A 230 12.60 13.44 -24.21
N LYS A 231 13.61 13.94 -23.49
CA LYS A 231 14.95 14.16 -24.06
C LYS A 231 15.46 12.90 -24.77
N ASN A 232 16.08 13.08 -25.93
CA ASN A 232 16.70 12.04 -26.75
C ASN A 232 15.76 10.96 -27.33
N LEU A 233 14.43 11.07 -27.20
CA LEU A 233 13.50 10.07 -27.75
C LEU A 233 12.71 10.57 -28.98
N ARG A 234 12.76 11.87 -29.28
CA ARG A 234 11.95 12.52 -30.33
C ARG A 234 12.04 11.90 -31.72
N HIS A 235 13.22 11.36 -32.08
CA HIS A 235 13.52 10.81 -33.40
C HIS A 235 13.03 9.35 -33.57
N LEU A 236 12.78 8.65 -32.47
CA LEU A 236 12.36 7.24 -32.50
C LEU A 236 10.89 7.10 -32.91
N HIS A 237 10.52 5.93 -33.43
CA HIS A 237 9.12 5.57 -33.69
C HIS A 237 8.30 5.47 -32.40
N TYR A 238 6.97 5.60 -32.50
CA TYR A 238 6.08 5.70 -31.34
C TYR A 238 6.18 4.48 -30.42
N GLU A 239 6.16 3.27 -30.99
CA GLU A 239 6.27 2.02 -30.25
C GLU A 239 7.63 1.92 -29.53
N THR A 240 8.72 2.34 -30.18
CA THR A 240 10.05 2.35 -29.59
C THR A 240 10.15 3.34 -28.42
N ARG A 241 9.55 4.54 -28.54
CA ARG A 241 9.51 5.51 -27.42
C ARG A 241 8.77 4.95 -26.22
N LEU A 242 7.67 4.23 -26.45
CA LEU A 242 6.90 3.59 -25.39
C LEU A 242 7.72 2.51 -24.67
N ALA A 243 8.40 1.64 -25.42
CA ALA A 243 9.27 0.62 -24.85
C ALA A 243 10.42 1.23 -24.03
N GLU A 244 11.06 2.28 -24.56
CA GLU A 244 12.12 2.99 -23.85
C GLU A 244 11.61 3.52 -22.50
N ILE A 245 10.46 4.21 -22.46
CA ILE A 245 9.95 4.86 -21.24
C ILE A 245 9.11 3.89 -20.37
N ASP A 246 9.04 2.60 -20.72
CA ASP A 246 8.26 1.58 -20.01
C ASP A 246 6.77 1.97 -19.88
N LEU A 247 6.16 2.36 -21.00
CA LEU A 247 4.76 2.76 -21.07
C LEU A 247 3.96 1.86 -22.01
N PHE A 248 2.79 1.44 -21.55
CA PHE A 248 1.80 0.81 -22.42
C PHE A 248 1.03 1.85 -23.26
N PRO A 249 0.58 1.48 -24.47
CA PRO A 249 -0.40 2.24 -25.23
C PRO A 249 -1.69 2.51 -24.41
N LEU A 250 -2.25 3.72 -24.52
CA LEU A 250 -3.48 4.08 -23.79
C LEU A 250 -4.67 3.19 -24.13
N ASN A 251 -4.85 2.78 -25.39
CA ASN A 251 -5.93 1.87 -25.79
C ASN A 251 -5.87 0.53 -25.04
N TYR A 252 -4.66 -0.03 -24.87
CA TYR A 252 -4.46 -1.24 -24.07
C TYR A 252 -4.83 -0.99 -22.60
N ARG A 253 -4.43 0.15 -22.03
CA ARG A 253 -4.74 0.50 -20.64
C ARG A 253 -6.25 0.66 -20.38
N LEU A 254 -6.97 1.29 -21.31
CA LEU A 254 -8.42 1.41 -21.25
C LEU A 254 -9.11 0.04 -21.31
N LEU A 255 -8.66 -0.84 -22.22
CA LEU A 255 -9.19 -2.20 -22.28
C LEU A 255 -8.88 -2.98 -20.99
N ARG A 256 -7.66 -2.87 -20.47
CA ARG A 256 -7.23 -3.52 -19.24
C ARG A 256 -8.10 -3.11 -18.05
N GLY A 257 -8.44 -1.84 -17.89
CA GLY A 257 -9.32 -1.42 -16.79
C GLY A 257 -10.75 -1.96 -16.93
N ASP A 258 -11.32 -2.00 -18.14
CA ASP A 258 -12.63 -2.65 -18.36
C ASP A 258 -12.56 -4.15 -17.99
N LEU A 259 -11.50 -4.86 -18.39
CA LEU A 259 -11.29 -6.27 -18.04
C LEU A 259 -11.16 -6.49 -16.53
N ILE A 260 -10.42 -5.62 -15.83
CA ILE A 260 -10.27 -5.70 -14.37
C ILE A 260 -11.62 -5.51 -13.66
N GLN A 261 -12.42 -4.53 -14.08
CA GLN A 261 -13.74 -4.33 -13.48
C GLN A 261 -14.67 -5.50 -13.79
N THR A 262 -14.60 -6.05 -15.00
CA THR A 262 -15.35 -7.26 -15.38
C THR A 262 -14.97 -8.44 -14.49
N TYR A 263 -13.68 -8.66 -14.27
CA TYR A 263 -13.19 -9.71 -13.36
C TYR A 263 -13.73 -9.54 -11.93
N ARG A 264 -13.71 -8.30 -11.40
CA ARG A 264 -14.25 -7.98 -10.07
C ARG A 264 -15.73 -8.32 -9.95
N ILE A 265 -16.53 -7.93 -10.94
CA ILE A 265 -17.98 -8.21 -11.00
C ILE A 265 -18.23 -9.72 -11.13
N VAL A 266 -17.55 -10.40 -12.07
CA VAL A 266 -17.74 -11.83 -12.33
C VAL A 266 -17.35 -12.70 -11.13
N ARG A 267 -16.35 -12.30 -10.36
CA ARG A 267 -15.85 -13.07 -9.21
C ARG A 267 -16.43 -12.63 -7.87
N GLY A 268 -17.21 -11.54 -7.84
CA GLY A 268 -17.75 -10.98 -6.59
C GLY A 268 -16.68 -10.50 -5.60
N LYS A 269 -15.44 -10.24 -6.03
CA LYS A 269 -14.36 -9.76 -5.16
C LYS A 269 -14.39 -8.23 -5.07
N GLU A 270 -14.55 -7.69 -3.86
CA GLU A 270 -14.42 -6.25 -3.55
C GLU A 270 -15.22 -5.33 -4.47
N CYS A 271 -16.42 -5.77 -4.87
CA CYS A 271 -17.23 -5.08 -5.87
C CYS A 271 -18.62 -4.79 -5.30
N ALA A 272 -18.98 -3.50 -5.18
CA ALA A 272 -20.32 -3.06 -4.81
C ALA A 272 -21.35 -3.21 -5.97
N LEU A 273 -20.93 -3.78 -7.10
CA LEU A 273 -21.77 -4.00 -8.28
C LEU A 273 -22.15 -5.47 -8.37
N GLU A 274 -23.43 -5.74 -8.51
CA GLU A 274 -23.97 -7.08 -8.65
C GLU A 274 -23.74 -7.64 -10.06
N PHE A 275 -23.42 -8.93 -10.14
CA PHE A 275 -23.20 -9.59 -11.43
C PHE A 275 -24.43 -9.50 -12.34
N ALA A 276 -25.62 -9.74 -11.78
CA ALA A 276 -26.88 -9.80 -12.51
C ALA A 276 -27.29 -8.46 -13.15
N ASP A 277 -26.82 -7.33 -12.61
CA ASP A 277 -27.12 -6.00 -13.15
C ASP A 277 -26.40 -5.73 -14.48
N PHE A 278 -25.26 -6.38 -14.70
CA PHE A 278 -24.38 -6.11 -15.84
C PHE A 278 -24.31 -7.27 -16.82
N PHE A 279 -24.30 -8.51 -16.33
CA PHE A 279 -23.91 -9.67 -17.12
C PHE A 279 -24.79 -10.88 -16.87
N GLU A 280 -24.76 -11.78 -17.86
CA GLU A 280 -25.34 -13.12 -17.80
C GLU A 280 -24.26 -14.08 -18.33
N LEU A 281 -24.17 -15.28 -17.76
CA LEU A 281 -23.28 -16.32 -18.27
C LEU A 281 -23.84 -16.85 -19.59
N ALA A 282 -22.97 -17.13 -20.55
CA ALA A 282 -23.38 -17.73 -21.81
C ALA A 282 -23.91 -19.15 -21.56
N GLY A 283 -25.19 -19.39 -21.88
CA GLY A 283 -25.85 -20.69 -21.73
C GLY A 283 -25.36 -21.78 -22.70
N THR A 284 -24.38 -21.49 -23.55
CA THR A 284 -23.83 -22.47 -24.49
C THR A 284 -22.74 -23.31 -23.82
N GLU A 285 -23.06 -24.55 -23.52
CA GLU A 285 -22.14 -25.54 -22.95
C GLU A 285 -21.01 -26.01 -23.90
N ASN A 286 -21.07 -25.64 -25.18
CA ASN A 286 -20.37 -26.34 -26.27
C ASN A 286 -19.36 -25.50 -27.09
N LEU A 287 -18.59 -24.55 -26.53
CA LEU A 287 -17.54 -23.86 -27.32
C LEU A 287 -16.26 -23.53 -26.52
N ARG A 288 -15.11 -23.88 -27.11
CA ARG A 288 -13.71 -23.66 -26.70
C ARG A 288 -13.45 -22.31 -26.02
N GLY A 289 -12.77 -22.27 -24.89
CA GLY A 289 -12.46 -21.05 -24.12
C GLY A 289 -12.85 -21.19 -22.64
N HIS A 290 -12.61 -20.13 -21.86
CA HIS A 290 -12.70 -20.18 -20.39
C HIS A 290 -14.14 -20.30 -19.88
N PRO A 291 -14.38 -20.81 -18.65
CA PRO A 291 -15.73 -21.15 -18.17
C PRO A 291 -16.61 -19.93 -17.82
N PHE A 292 -16.03 -18.73 -17.79
CA PHE A 292 -16.72 -17.49 -17.39
C PHE A 292 -17.18 -16.66 -18.59
N LYS A 293 -17.51 -17.30 -19.70
CA LYS A 293 -17.98 -16.59 -20.89
C LYS A 293 -19.28 -15.86 -20.60
N LEU A 294 -19.35 -14.61 -21.06
CA LEU A 294 -20.48 -13.73 -20.89
C LEU A 294 -21.36 -13.76 -22.15
N GLN A 295 -22.67 -13.73 -21.94
CA GLN A 295 -23.63 -13.65 -23.03
C GLN A 295 -23.59 -12.26 -23.65
N ARG A 296 -23.35 -12.21 -24.97
CA ARG A 296 -23.46 -10.97 -25.74
C ARG A 296 -24.92 -10.74 -26.12
N LYS A 297 -25.53 -9.66 -25.63
CA LYS A 297 -26.92 -9.31 -25.95
C LYS A 297 -26.97 -8.60 -27.29
N LEU A 298 -28.03 -8.86 -28.07
CA LEU A 298 -28.29 -8.09 -29.29
C LEU A 298 -28.84 -6.72 -28.90
N VAL A 299 -28.15 -5.67 -29.32
CA VAL A 299 -28.49 -4.28 -29.03
C VAL A 299 -28.46 -3.47 -30.32
N HIS A 300 -29.42 -2.56 -30.48
CA HIS A 300 -29.62 -1.78 -31.71
C HIS A 300 -29.23 -0.32 -31.61
N MET A 301 -28.86 0.16 -30.40
CA MET A 301 -28.50 1.55 -30.16
C MET A 301 -27.03 1.66 -29.81
N ASP A 302 -26.34 2.66 -30.37
CA ASP A 302 -24.92 2.92 -30.12
C ASP A 302 -24.61 3.07 -28.62
N VAL A 303 -25.51 3.71 -27.86
CA VAL A 303 -25.37 3.90 -26.40
C VAL A 303 -25.25 2.55 -25.69
N HIS A 304 -26.10 1.59 -26.06
CA HIS A 304 -26.08 0.25 -25.47
C HIS A 304 -24.93 -0.60 -26.01
N GLN A 305 -24.60 -0.50 -27.29
CA GLN A 305 -23.49 -1.23 -27.89
C GLN A 305 -22.15 -0.84 -27.27
N ASN A 306 -21.97 0.44 -26.95
CA ASN A 306 -20.74 0.97 -26.36
C ASN A 306 -20.78 1.05 -24.83
N ALA A 307 -21.88 0.63 -24.19
CA ALA A 307 -21.95 0.49 -22.75
C ALA A 307 -20.90 -0.53 -22.27
N PHE A 308 -20.35 -0.31 -21.07
CA PHE A 308 -19.36 -1.19 -20.45
C PHE A 308 -19.76 -2.68 -20.52
N SER A 309 -21.00 -2.99 -20.13
CA SER A 309 -21.54 -4.35 -20.08
C SER A 309 -21.67 -5.04 -21.44
N GLN A 310 -21.63 -4.31 -22.56
CA GLN A 310 -21.72 -4.87 -23.91
C GLN A 310 -20.36 -4.89 -24.61
N ARG A 311 -19.62 -3.78 -24.55
CA ARG A 311 -18.36 -3.63 -25.30
C ARG A 311 -17.27 -4.59 -24.83
N ILE A 312 -17.28 -4.96 -23.54
CA ILE A 312 -16.22 -5.78 -22.95
C ILE A 312 -16.38 -7.27 -23.25
N VAL A 313 -17.60 -7.72 -23.53
CA VAL A 313 -17.95 -9.15 -23.68
C VAL A 313 -17.09 -9.85 -24.72
N GLY A 314 -16.82 -9.19 -25.86
CA GLY A 314 -15.97 -9.77 -26.91
C GLY A 314 -14.55 -10.03 -26.41
N ALA A 315 -13.89 -8.99 -25.90
CA ALA A 315 -12.51 -9.09 -25.41
C ALA A 315 -12.38 -10.00 -24.18
N TRP A 316 -13.40 -10.06 -23.32
CA TRP A 316 -13.46 -10.99 -22.20
C TRP A 316 -13.54 -12.44 -22.69
N ASN A 317 -14.46 -12.74 -23.60
CA ASN A 317 -14.65 -14.10 -24.13
C ASN A 317 -13.49 -14.60 -25.00
N GLU A 318 -12.68 -13.68 -25.53
CA GLU A 318 -11.44 -13.96 -26.29
C GLU A 318 -10.23 -14.20 -25.38
N LEU A 319 -10.35 -14.02 -24.06
CA LEU A 319 -9.26 -14.31 -23.15
C LEU A 319 -8.82 -15.78 -23.31
N PRO A 320 -7.50 -16.02 -23.40
CA PRO A 320 -6.99 -17.37 -23.55
C PRO A 320 -7.34 -18.21 -22.33
N ASP A 321 -7.48 -19.52 -22.56
CA ASP A 321 -7.54 -20.54 -21.52
C ASP A 321 -6.20 -20.73 -20.78
N GLU A 322 -5.20 -19.88 -21.04
CA GLU A 322 -3.90 -19.99 -20.36
C GLU A 322 -4.02 -19.43 -18.95
N ASP A 323 -3.87 -20.32 -17.98
CA ASP A 323 -3.77 -19.93 -16.58
C ASP A 323 -2.43 -19.20 -16.34
N GLN A 324 -2.45 -18.20 -15.47
CA GLN A 324 -1.25 -17.45 -15.09
C GLN A 324 -0.40 -18.19 -14.03
N ALA A 325 -0.73 -19.44 -13.72
CA ALA A 325 -0.15 -20.16 -12.59
C ALA A 325 1.36 -20.37 -12.79
N GLU A 326 1.82 -20.65 -14.01
CA GLU A 326 3.27 -20.78 -14.28
C GLU A 326 4.02 -19.46 -14.07
N THR A 327 3.42 -18.32 -14.45
CA THR A 327 4.02 -17.00 -14.24
C THR A 327 4.08 -16.67 -12.75
N LEU A 328 3.01 -16.98 -12.00
CA LEU A 328 2.98 -16.81 -10.55
C LEU A 328 3.99 -17.72 -9.85
N LEU A 329 4.09 -18.99 -10.23
CA LEU A 329 5.07 -19.93 -9.69
C LEU A 329 6.51 -19.45 -9.91
N ARG A 330 6.79 -18.89 -11.09
CA ARG A 330 8.10 -18.27 -11.37
C ARG A 330 8.34 -17.06 -10.48
N HIS A 331 7.36 -16.17 -10.35
CA HIS A 331 7.42 -15.04 -9.44
C HIS A 331 7.71 -15.47 -7.99
N GLU A 332 6.98 -16.46 -7.47
CA GLU A 332 7.18 -16.98 -6.11
C GLU A 332 8.58 -17.58 -5.92
N THR A 333 9.10 -18.26 -6.94
CA THR A 333 10.47 -18.79 -6.93
C THR A 333 11.50 -17.65 -6.87
N ASP A 334 11.31 -16.60 -7.68
CA ASP A 334 12.18 -15.42 -7.69
C ASP A 334 12.15 -14.67 -6.35
N GLN A 335 10.98 -14.53 -5.73
CA GLN A 335 10.82 -13.91 -4.42
C GLN A 335 11.51 -14.72 -3.31
N SER A 336 11.38 -16.05 -3.33
CA SER A 336 12.09 -16.90 -2.37
C SER A 336 13.62 -16.81 -2.55
N SER A 337 14.09 -16.69 -3.79
CA SER A 337 15.51 -16.43 -4.11
C SER A 337 16.00 -15.07 -3.58
N LEU A 338 15.16 -14.03 -3.65
CA LEU A 338 15.47 -12.72 -3.06
C LEU A 338 15.63 -12.80 -1.54
N ASN A 339 14.76 -13.54 -0.85
CA ASN A 339 14.90 -13.76 0.59
C ASN A 339 16.17 -14.55 0.93
N ASP A 340 16.55 -15.54 0.12
CA ASP A 340 17.82 -16.27 0.26
C ASP A 340 19.03 -15.32 0.14
N HIS A 341 18.97 -14.38 -0.81
CA HIS A 341 19.98 -13.34 -0.95
C HIS A 341 20.07 -12.45 0.29
N TYR A 342 18.93 -12.06 0.86
CA TYR A 342 18.89 -11.25 2.08
C TYR A 342 19.45 -11.98 3.30
N VAL A 343 19.17 -13.29 3.42
CA VAL A 343 19.77 -14.15 4.44
C VAL A 343 21.30 -14.17 4.35
N ARG A 344 21.85 -14.23 3.13
CA ARG A 344 23.31 -14.18 2.91
C ARG A 344 23.88 -12.83 3.32
N PHE A 345 23.22 -11.74 2.92
CA PHE A 345 23.59 -10.39 3.33
C PHE A 345 23.64 -10.26 4.86
N LEU A 346 22.59 -10.68 5.57
CA LEU A 346 22.57 -10.63 7.03
C LEU A 346 23.65 -11.51 7.67
N SER A 347 23.92 -12.68 7.09
CA SER A 347 25.00 -13.56 7.56
C SER A 347 26.37 -12.91 7.41
N GLU A 348 26.60 -12.19 6.32
CA GLU A 348 27.85 -11.47 6.07
C GLU A 348 27.99 -10.24 6.98
N LEU A 349 26.90 -9.48 7.18
CA LEU A 349 26.83 -8.40 8.16
C LEU A 349 27.16 -8.92 9.58
N GLN A 350 26.53 -10.02 9.99
CA GLN A 350 26.75 -10.65 11.29
C GLN A 350 28.22 -11.01 11.49
N LYS A 351 28.85 -11.64 10.49
CA LYS A 351 30.27 -11.99 10.52
C LYS A 351 31.16 -10.75 10.65
N ASN A 352 30.87 -9.71 9.87
CA ASN A 352 31.63 -8.45 9.91
C ASN A 352 31.55 -7.77 11.28
N VAL A 353 30.36 -7.71 11.90
CA VAL A 353 30.19 -7.14 13.24
C VAL A 353 30.91 -7.98 14.30
N LEU A 354 30.82 -9.30 14.21
CA LEU A 354 31.52 -10.20 15.14
C LEU A 354 33.05 -10.04 15.04
N ASP A 355 33.58 -9.96 13.82
CA ASP A 355 35.01 -9.74 13.59
C ASP A 355 35.47 -8.35 14.05
N PHE A 356 34.64 -7.32 13.87
CA PHE A 356 34.87 -5.99 14.43
C PHE A 356 34.93 -6.05 15.97
N SER A 357 33.95 -6.66 16.63
CA SER A 357 33.93 -6.83 18.08
C SER A 357 35.21 -7.51 18.59
N LYS A 358 35.63 -8.61 17.96
CA LYS A 358 36.86 -9.33 18.33
C LYS A 358 38.10 -8.45 18.22
N ARG A 359 38.25 -7.72 17.11
CA ARG A 359 39.37 -6.78 16.91
C ARG A 359 39.35 -5.65 17.95
N TYR A 360 38.17 -5.06 18.18
CA TYR A 360 37.98 -3.98 19.13
C TYR A 360 38.34 -4.40 20.55
N ARG A 361 37.79 -5.52 21.04
CA ARG A 361 38.10 -6.01 22.40
C ARG A 361 39.56 -6.43 22.55
N LYS A 362 40.16 -7.05 21.54
CA LYS A 362 41.60 -7.37 21.55
C LYS A 362 42.45 -6.11 21.67
N LEU A 363 42.09 -5.04 20.95
CA LEU A 363 42.77 -3.75 21.05
C LEU A 363 42.69 -3.22 22.49
N VAL A 364 41.49 -3.10 23.05
CA VAL A 364 41.29 -2.59 24.42
C VAL A 364 42.04 -3.45 25.46
N SER A 365 41.97 -4.77 25.32
CA SER A 365 42.66 -5.73 26.22
C SER A 365 44.19 -5.59 26.20
N ASN A 366 44.79 -5.24 25.06
CA ASN A 366 46.24 -5.05 24.96
C ASN A 366 46.75 -3.87 25.80
N PHE A 367 45.89 -2.90 26.11
CA PHE A 367 46.23 -1.73 26.92
C PHE A 367 45.91 -1.91 28.41
N ASN A 368 45.41 -3.09 28.82
CA ASN A 368 45.34 -3.40 30.25
C ASN A 368 46.77 -3.48 30.83
N PRO A 369 47.05 -2.79 31.94
CA PRO A 369 48.38 -2.77 32.55
C PRO A 369 48.77 -4.18 33.02
N LYS A 370 50.02 -4.56 32.74
CA LYS A 370 50.62 -5.82 33.19
C LYS A 370 51.53 -5.55 34.39
N GLY A 371 50.95 -5.44 35.58
CA GLY A 371 51.68 -5.29 36.85
C GLY A 371 50.96 -4.39 37.87
N LYS A 372 51.25 -4.59 39.17
CA LYS A 372 50.81 -3.69 40.25
C LYS A 372 51.67 -2.41 40.24
N GLY A 373 51.32 -1.44 39.41
CA GLY A 373 51.95 -0.11 39.44
C GLY A 373 51.16 0.84 40.33
N ASN A 374 51.85 1.65 41.15
CA ASN A 374 51.33 2.59 42.16
C ASN A 374 49.87 3.01 41.92
N GLU A 375 48.96 2.29 42.59
CA GLU A 375 47.51 2.51 42.58
C GLU A 375 47.11 3.81 43.29
N ASP A 376 48.09 4.49 43.91
CA ASP A 376 47.89 5.67 44.77
C ASP A 376 47.79 7.00 44.00
N LEU A 377 48.05 7.02 42.68
CA LEU A 377 47.85 8.21 41.85
C LEU A 377 46.47 8.18 41.17
N THR A 378 45.55 9.00 41.68
CA THR A 378 44.15 9.12 41.24
C THR A 378 43.96 9.19 39.72
N TYR A 379 44.89 9.83 38.99
CA TYR A 379 44.87 9.91 37.52
C TYR A 379 44.99 8.54 36.83
N ASN A 380 45.94 7.71 37.24
CA ASN A 380 46.17 6.40 36.61
C ASN A 380 45.02 5.44 36.92
N ALA A 381 44.46 5.49 38.13
CA ALA A 381 43.27 4.72 38.49
C ALA A 381 42.05 5.11 37.64
N CYS A 382 41.80 6.42 37.47
CA CYS A 382 40.71 6.90 36.60
C CYS A 382 40.93 6.50 35.13
N LEU A 383 42.16 6.57 34.62
CA LEU A 383 42.48 6.13 33.26
C LEU A 383 42.19 4.63 33.06
N LEU A 384 42.46 3.80 34.06
CA LEU A 384 42.14 2.37 34.01
C LEU A 384 40.63 2.10 34.11
N GLU A 385 39.89 2.89 34.90
CA GLU A 385 38.43 2.84 34.93
C GLU A 385 37.80 3.12 33.56
N THR A 386 38.41 4.00 32.74
CA THR A 386 37.91 4.31 31.39
C THR A 386 38.02 3.15 30.40
N LEU A 387 38.85 2.13 30.66
CA LEU A 387 38.97 0.96 29.78
C LEU A 387 37.75 0.04 29.85
N LYS A 388 37.04 0.01 30.99
CA LYS A 388 35.89 -0.89 31.19
C LYS A 388 34.70 -0.54 30.29
N PRO A 389 34.23 0.72 30.19
CA PRO A 389 33.18 1.09 29.23
C PRO A 389 33.54 0.79 27.77
N LEU A 390 34.83 0.89 27.40
CA LEU A 390 35.29 0.47 26.07
C LEU A 390 35.16 -1.06 25.90
N GLN A 391 35.53 -1.87 26.90
CA GLN A 391 35.29 -3.31 26.84
C GLN A 391 33.80 -3.65 26.69
N ASP A 392 32.93 -2.94 27.41
CA ASP A 392 31.48 -3.09 27.34
C ASP A 392 30.92 -2.74 25.95
N THR A 393 31.46 -1.70 25.30
CA THR A 393 31.17 -1.37 23.89
C THR A 393 31.49 -2.54 22.96
N GLY A 394 32.66 -3.16 23.14
CA GLY A 394 33.05 -4.34 22.36
C GLY A 394 32.15 -5.55 22.61
N ALA A 395 31.67 -5.74 23.85
CA ALA A 395 30.73 -6.80 24.22
C ALA A 395 29.33 -6.58 23.61
N ALA A 396 28.85 -5.34 23.55
CA ALA A 396 27.59 -4.97 22.91
C ALA A 396 27.53 -5.41 21.43
N PHE A 397 28.61 -5.17 20.68
CA PHE A 397 28.70 -5.63 19.28
C PHE A 397 28.69 -7.17 19.14
N GLU A 398 29.34 -7.90 20.07
CA GLU A 398 29.29 -9.37 20.06
C GLU A 398 27.88 -9.88 20.39
N GLN A 399 27.24 -9.31 21.40
CA GLN A 399 25.87 -9.66 21.77
C GLN A 399 24.92 -9.44 20.60
N TYR A 400 24.99 -8.28 19.93
CA TYR A 400 24.22 -8.00 18.72
C TYR A 400 24.46 -9.05 17.64
N ALA A 401 25.72 -9.39 17.33
CA ALA A 401 26.03 -10.38 16.29
C ALA A 401 25.50 -11.78 16.63
N ASN A 402 25.54 -12.18 17.89
CA ASN A 402 25.02 -13.48 18.33
C ASN A 402 23.48 -13.52 18.30
N GLU A 403 22.82 -12.45 18.75
CA GLU A 403 21.36 -12.34 18.70
C GLU A 403 20.84 -12.18 17.28
N LEU A 404 21.56 -11.47 16.40
CA LEU A 404 21.22 -11.38 14.97
C LEU A 404 21.25 -12.77 14.32
N LEU A 405 22.23 -13.60 14.65
CA LEU A 405 22.30 -14.98 14.15
C LEU A 405 21.11 -15.82 14.64
N LYS A 406 20.90 -15.84 15.96
CA LYS A 406 19.91 -16.70 16.64
C LYS A 406 18.46 -16.27 16.38
N SER A 407 18.18 -14.98 16.46
CA SER A 407 16.82 -14.43 16.53
C SER A 407 16.31 -13.93 15.17
N VAL A 408 17.19 -13.78 14.17
CA VAL A 408 16.80 -13.32 12.82
C VAL A 408 17.27 -14.29 11.73
N ILE A 409 18.58 -14.55 11.62
CA ILE A 409 19.15 -15.28 10.49
C ILE A 409 18.72 -16.75 10.47
N GLU A 410 18.80 -17.47 11.59
CA GLU A 410 18.38 -18.87 11.67
C GLU A 410 16.87 -19.06 11.43
N PRO A 411 15.97 -18.28 12.05
CA PRO A 411 14.55 -18.31 11.71
C PRO A 411 14.28 -18.01 10.23
N MET A 412 14.93 -16.98 9.66
CA MET A 412 14.74 -16.61 8.25
C MET A 412 15.21 -17.73 7.31
N LYS A 413 16.35 -18.36 7.58
CA LYS A 413 16.83 -19.56 6.86
C LYS A 413 15.79 -20.68 6.86
N LYS A 414 15.26 -21.01 8.04
CA LYS A 414 14.23 -22.06 8.18
C LYS A 414 12.94 -21.70 7.43
N ALA A 415 12.53 -20.44 7.46
CA ALA A 415 11.34 -19.97 6.76
C ALA A 415 11.50 -20.08 5.24
N VAL A 416 12.62 -19.62 4.68
CA VAL A 416 12.93 -19.72 3.25
C VAL A 416 12.97 -21.18 2.79
N GLU A 417 13.61 -22.07 3.56
CA GLU A 417 13.69 -23.49 3.20
C GLU A 417 12.31 -24.18 3.23
N LYS A 418 11.47 -23.82 4.22
CA LYS A 418 10.09 -24.31 4.30
C LYS A 418 9.26 -23.84 3.10
N GLU A 419 9.40 -22.56 2.75
CA GLU A 419 8.70 -21.95 1.62
C GLU A 419 9.08 -22.62 0.30
N LYS A 420 10.38 -22.82 0.02
CA LYS A 420 10.84 -23.49 -1.21
C LYS A 420 10.18 -24.87 -1.39
N LYS A 421 10.13 -25.68 -0.32
CA LYS A 421 9.45 -26.99 -0.34
C LYS A 421 7.96 -26.89 -0.61
N GLN A 422 7.31 -25.84 -0.09
CA GLN A 422 5.89 -25.61 -0.36
C GLN A 422 5.66 -25.19 -1.81
N ILE A 423 6.46 -24.28 -2.37
CA ILE A 423 6.40 -23.88 -3.78
C ILE A 423 6.62 -25.09 -4.70
N GLU A 424 7.63 -25.92 -4.42
CA GLU A 424 7.90 -27.15 -5.17
C GLU A 424 6.70 -28.12 -5.15
N LYS A 425 6.06 -28.28 -3.99
CA LYS A 425 4.86 -29.11 -3.86
C LYS A 425 3.70 -28.56 -4.70
N VAL A 426 3.41 -27.27 -4.59
CA VAL A 426 2.35 -26.61 -5.36
C VAL A 426 2.61 -26.75 -6.86
N ASN A 427 3.85 -26.55 -7.30
CA ASN A 427 4.25 -26.74 -8.69
C ASN A 427 4.05 -28.19 -9.15
N ALA A 428 4.46 -29.18 -8.36
CA ALA A 428 4.27 -30.58 -8.70
C ALA A 428 2.78 -30.96 -8.84
N ASP A 429 1.93 -30.45 -7.95
CA ASP A 429 0.49 -30.69 -8.01
C ASP A 429 -0.16 -29.97 -9.20
N TYR A 430 0.24 -28.73 -9.50
CA TYR A 430 -0.15 -28.02 -10.71
C TYR A 430 0.24 -28.79 -11.99
N LEU A 431 1.47 -29.30 -12.09
CA LEU A 431 1.92 -30.07 -13.24
C LEU A 431 1.12 -31.37 -13.42
N LYS A 432 0.74 -32.06 -12.34
CA LYS A 432 -0.15 -33.24 -12.42
C LYS A 432 -1.51 -32.86 -13.02
N LEU A 433 -2.07 -31.73 -12.60
CA LEU A 433 -3.36 -31.24 -13.10
C LEU A 433 -3.27 -30.88 -14.60
N VAL A 434 -2.21 -30.16 -15.00
CA VAL A 434 -1.96 -29.80 -16.41
C VAL A 434 -1.78 -31.04 -17.28
N ASN A 435 -0.98 -32.00 -16.83
CA ASN A 435 -0.75 -33.26 -17.55
C ASN A 435 -2.06 -34.06 -17.72
N LYS A 436 -2.91 -34.08 -16.68
CA LYS A 436 -4.22 -34.72 -16.76
C LYS A 436 -5.14 -34.02 -17.76
N ARG A 437 -5.17 -32.67 -17.76
CA ARG A 437 -5.92 -31.87 -18.74
C ARG A 437 -5.48 -32.16 -20.17
N GLU A 438 -4.17 -32.19 -20.38
CA GLU A 438 -3.58 -32.43 -21.69
C GLU A 438 -3.86 -33.86 -22.19
N HIS A 439 -3.88 -34.85 -21.29
CA HIS A 439 -4.28 -36.22 -21.61
C HIS A 439 -5.75 -36.30 -22.09
N GLU A 440 -6.69 -35.69 -21.37
CA GLU A 440 -8.11 -35.66 -21.77
C GLU A 440 -8.31 -34.87 -23.08
N ARG A 441 -7.54 -33.80 -23.30
CA ARG A 441 -7.56 -33.02 -24.55
C ARG A 441 -7.13 -33.87 -25.75
N ARG A 442 -6.05 -34.65 -25.62
CA ARG A 442 -5.57 -35.54 -26.68
C ARG A 442 -6.60 -36.62 -27.01
N LYS A 443 -7.26 -37.19 -26.01
CA LYS A 443 -8.35 -38.17 -26.21
C LYS A 443 -9.51 -37.56 -27.03
N LEU A 444 -9.88 -36.31 -26.74
CA LEU A 444 -10.89 -35.60 -27.51
C LEU A 444 -10.45 -35.34 -28.96
N ASP A 445 -9.19 -34.95 -29.16
CA ASP A 445 -8.63 -34.76 -30.51
C ASP A 445 -8.64 -36.06 -31.33
N ASP A 446 -8.30 -37.19 -30.70
CA ASP A 446 -8.29 -38.51 -31.35
C ASP A 446 -9.69 -38.95 -31.78
N THR A 447 -10.70 -38.79 -30.90
CA THR A 447 -12.09 -39.12 -31.23
C THR A 447 -12.68 -38.17 -32.26
N TRP A 448 -12.31 -36.89 -32.25
CA TRP A 448 -12.68 -35.94 -33.29
C TRP A 448 -12.09 -36.34 -34.65
N ARG A 449 -10.80 -36.71 -34.70
CA ARG A 449 -10.16 -37.19 -35.94
C ARG A 449 -10.85 -38.44 -36.48
N ALA A 450 -11.15 -39.41 -35.61
CA ALA A 450 -11.88 -40.62 -35.99
C ALA A 450 -13.28 -40.30 -36.56
N HIS A 451 -14.00 -39.36 -35.93
CA HIS A 451 -15.31 -38.91 -36.40
C HIS A 451 -15.23 -38.25 -37.79
N VAL A 452 -14.25 -37.37 -38.01
CA VAL A 452 -14.02 -36.72 -39.30
C VAL A 452 -13.66 -37.73 -40.39
N LEU A 453 -12.86 -38.76 -40.07
CA LEU A 453 -12.54 -39.84 -40.99
C LEU A 453 -13.80 -40.66 -41.35
N ALA A 454 -14.60 -41.05 -40.35
CA ALA A 454 -15.84 -41.78 -40.57
C ALA A 454 -16.85 -40.99 -41.43
N LEU A 455 -16.90 -39.67 -41.28
CA LEU A 455 -17.70 -38.78 -42.14
C LEU A 455 -17.25 -38.85 -43.60
N LYS A 456 -15.93 -38.75 -43.85
CA LYS A 456 -15.36 -38.84 -45.19
C LYS A 456 -15.62 -40.20 -45.83
N GLU A 457 -15.48 -41.29 -45.07
CA GLU A 457 -15.80 -42.64 -45.55
C GLU A 457 -17.29 -42.78 -45.89
N LYS A 458 -18.19 -42.32 -45.01
CA LYS A 458 -19.63 -42.32 -45.29
C LYS A 458 -19.95 -41.59 -46.59
N GLN A 459 -19.38 -40.40 -46.81
CA GLN A 459 -19.60 -39.61 -48.03
C GLN A 459 -19.10 -40.34 -49.29
N LYS A 460 -17.92 -40.97 -49.22
CA LYS A 460 -17.37 -41.77 -50.33
C LYS A 460 -18.28 -42.95 -50.70
N TYR A 461 -18.71 -43.73 -49.72
CA TYR A 461 -19.57 -44.88 -49.96
C TYR A 461 -21.00 -44.49 -50.35
N GLN A 462 -21.47 -43.30 -49.96
CA GLN A 462 -22.72 -42.73 -50.45
C GLN A 462 -22.67 -42.52 -51.97
N GLN A 463 -21.60 -41.89 -52.47
CA GLN A 463 -21.41 -41.66 -53.90
C GLN A 463 -21.30 -42.97 -54.69
N LEU A 464 -20.52 -43.94 -54.20
CA LEU A 464 -20.39 -45.25 -54.82
C LEU A 464 -21.72 -46.01 -54.88
N ASN A 465 -22.52 -45.94 -53.81
CA ASN A 465 -23.84 -46.57 -53.79
C ASN A 465 -24.82 -45.90 -54.75
N THR A 466 -24.81 -44.56 -54.84
CA THR A 466 -25.63 -43.82 -55.82
C THR A 466 -25.23 -44.15 -57.26
N GLN A 467 -23.92 -44.24 -57.56
CA GLN A 467 -23.43 -44.64 -58.88
C GLN A 467 -23.85 -46.08 -59.23
N ALA A 468 -23.70 -47.02 -58.28
CA ALA A 468 -24.13 -48.40 -58.48
C ALA A 468 -25.64 -48.49 -58.77
N GLN A 469 -26.48 -47.74 -58.04
CA GLN A 469 -27.93 -47.71 -58.26
C GLN A 469 -28.35 -47.14 -59.62
N GLN A 470 -27.49 -46.35 -60.27
CA GLN A 470 -27.73 -45.77 -61.60
C GLN A 470 -27.17 -46.65 -62.74
N ASP A 471 -26.36 -47.65 -62.42
CA ASP A 471 -25.75 -48.54 -63.40
C ASP A 471 -26.66 -49.73 -63.72
N MET A 472 -27.24 -49.70 -64.92
CA MET A 472 -28.15 -50.74 -65.42
C MET A 472 -27.45 -52.08 -65.73
N SER A 473 -26.11 -52.13 -65.70
CA SER A 473 -25.32 -53.33 -65.99
C SER A 473 -25.05 -54.21 -64.76
N LEU A 474 -25.26 -53.68 -63.54
CA LEU A 474 -24.99 -54.40 -62.28
C LEU A 474 -26.13 -55.37 -61.91
N SER A 475 -25.75 -56.51 -61.34
CA SER A 475 -26.68 -57.49 -60.80
C SER A 475 -27.35 -57.01 -59.50
N ARG A 476 -28.51 -57.59 -59.16
CA ARG A 476 -29.19 -57.34 -57.88
C ARG A 476 -28.33 -57.64 -56.66
N GLU A 477 -27.47 -58.66 -56.75
CA GLU A 477 -26.56 -59.02 -55.65
C GLU A 477 -25.47 -57.98 -55.44
N GLU A 478 -24.91 -57.42 -56.52
CA GLU A 478 -23.91 -56.35 -56.46
C GLU A 478 -24.49 -55.04 -55.91
N LEU A 479 -25.71 -54.68 -56.31
CA LEU A 479 -26.45 -53.55 -55.74
C LEU A 479 -26.65 -53.70 -54.23
N LYS A 480 -27.10 -54.88 -53.79
CA LYS A 480 -27.33 -55.18 -52.37
C LYS A 480 -26.03 -55.14 -51.56
N LYS A 481 -24.91 -55.58 -52.15
CA LYS A 481 -23.57 -55.53 -51.54
C LYS A 481 -23.09 -54.07 -51.37
N SER A 482 -23.31 -53.22 -52.36
CA SER A 482 -23.01 -51.79 -52.30
C SER A 482 -23.82 -51.07 -51.21
N GLU A 483 -25.13 -51.36 -51.14
CA GLU A 483 -26.03 -50.80 -50.13
C GLU A 483 -25.64 -51.24 -48.71
N MET A 484 -25.30 -52.53 -48.51
CA MET A 484 -24.80 -53.04 -47.23
C MET A 484 -23.48 -52.36 -46.82
N ALA A 485 -22.56 -52.13 -47.76
CA ALA A 485 -21.30 -51.43 -47.49
C ALA A 485 -21.54 -49.97 -47.05
N TYR A 486 -22.44 -49.25 -47.74
CA TYR A 486 -22.84 -47.89 -47.34
C TYR A 486 -23.49 -47.87 -45.96
N ASN A 487 -24.45 -48.76 -45.69
CA ASN A 487 -25.13 -48.84 -44.39
C ASN A 487 -24.15 -49.16 -43.25
N GLY A 488 -23.13 -49.99 -43.51
CA GLY A 488 -22.03 -50.24 -42.58
C GLY A 488 -21.26 -48.95 -42.22
N LYS A 489 -20.96 -48.10 -43.21
CA LYS A 489 -20.31 -46.80 -42.98
C LYS A 489 -21.21 -45.78 -42.29
N VAL A 490 -22.51 -45.77 -42.57
CA VAL A 490 -23.49 -44.94 -41.84
C VAL A 490 -23.52 -45.31 -40.36
N LYS A 491 -23.50 -46.61 -40.03
CA LYS A 491 -23.42 -47.09 -38.64
C LYS A 491 -22.12 -46.64 -37.97
N ALA A 492 -20.97 -46.89 -38.59
CA ALA A 492 -19.67 -46.45 -38.06
C ALA A 492 -19.59 -44.93 -37.83
N PHE A 493 -20.18 -44.13 -38.72
CA PHE A 493 -20.30 -42.69 -38.53
C PHE A 493 -21.13 -42.33 -37.29
N LYS A 494 -22.30 -42.94 -37.09
CA LYS A 494 -23.14 -42.71 -35.89
C LYS A 494 -22.42 -43.12 -34.60
N ASP A 495 -21.74 -44.26 -34.60
CA ASP A 495 -20.99 -44.75 -33.44
C ASP A 495 -19.84 -43.78 -33.07
N SER A 496 -19.09 -43.30 -34.08
CA SER A 496 -18.04 -42.30 -33.86
C SER A 496 -18.59 -40.94 -33.40
N GLN A 497 -19.78 -40.54 -33.88
CA GLN A 497 -20.44 -39.30 -33.49
C GLN A 497 -20.83 -39.33 -32.01
N GLN A 498 -21.42 -40.43 -31.54
CA GLN A 498 -21.77 -40.61 -30.14
C GLN A 498 -20.53 -40.62 -29.24
N THR A 499 -19.47 -41.32 -29.66
CA THR A 499 -18.20 -41.39 -28.92
C THR A 499 -17.57 -40.00 -28.78
N TYR A 500 -17.48 -39.23 -29.88
CA TYR A 500 -16.96 -37.87 -29.87
C TYR A 500 -17.81 -36.94 -28.99
N ALA A 501 -19.14 -37.00 -29.08
CA ALA A 501 -20.03 -36.18 -28.26
C ALA A 501 -19.89 -36.47 -26.76
N ALA A 502 -19.74 -37.75 -26.38
CA ALA A 502 -19.51 -38.16 -24.99
C ALA A 502 -18.17 -37.65 -24.46
N ASP A 503 -17.08 -37.82 -25.22
CA ASP A 503 -15.75 -37.34 -24.83
C ASP A 503 -15.69 -35.80 -24.80
N MET A 504 -16.40 -35.11 -25.69
CA MET A 504 -16.51 -33.64 -25.66
C MET A 504 -17.21 -33.15 -24.39
N THR A 505 -18.31 -33.79 -24.00
CA THR A 505 -19.05 -33.45 -22.77
C THR A 505 -18.17 -33.69 -21.54
N LYS A 506 -17.46 -34.82 -21.50
CA LYS A 506 -16.52 -35.16 -20.43
C LYS A 506 -15.38 -34.15 -20.33
N TYR A 507 -14.74 -33.82 -21.47
CA TYR A 507 -13.65 -32.85 -21.51
C TYR A 507 -14.11 -31.46 -21.07
N ASN A 508 -15.25 -30.97 -21.57
CA ASN A 508 -15.78 -29.67 -21.19
C ASN A 508 -16.06 -29.61 -19.68
N SER A 509 -16.65 -30.65 -19.09
CA SER A 509 -16.87 -30.74 -17.64
C SER A 509 -15.56 -30.68 -16.86
N PHE A 510 -14.57 -31.48 -17.26
CA PHE A 510 -13.24 -31.48 -16.65
C PHE A 510 -12.54 -30.12 -16.78
N GLN A 511 -12.61 -29.49 -17.96
CA GLN A 511 -12.01 -28.19 -18.24
C GLN A 511 -12.64 -27.08 -17.37
N ARG A 512 -13.97 -27.06 -17.23
CA ARG A 512 -14.65 -26.12 -16.34
C ARG A 512 -14.18 -26.29 -14.90
N HIS A 513 -14.11 -27.53 -14.40
CA HIS A 513 -13.64 -27.81 -13.05
C HIS A 513 -12.17 -27.42 -12.85
N PHE A 514 -11.32 -27.67 -13.84
CA PHE A 514 -9.91 -27.29 -13.83
C PHE A 514 -9.73 -25.78 -13.60
N TYR A 515 -10.39 -24.93 -14.39
CA TYR A 515 -10.23 -23.48 -14.23
C TYR A 515 -11.04 -22.88 -13.08
N ALA A 516 -12.22 -23.43 -12.78
CA ALA A 516 -13.07 -22.89 -11.73
C ALA A 516 -12.56 -23.22 -10.32
N HIS A 517 -11.98 -24.42 -10.13
CA HIS A 517 -11.58 -24.92 -8.82
C HIS A 517 -10.08 -25.21 -8.73
N ASN A 518 -9.53 -26.04 -9.62
CA ASN A 518 -8.15 -26.51 -9.44
C ASN A 518 -7.13 -25.37 -9.54
N ILE A 519 -7.22 -24.53 -10.57
CA ILE A 519 -6.36 -23.36 -10.73
C ILE A 519 -6.61 -22.33 -9.63
N TYR A 520 -7.85 -22.15 -9.21
CA TYR A 520 -8.16 -21.24 -8.11
C TYR A 520 -7.49 -21.67 -6.81
N ASN A 521 -7.50 -22.96 -6.49
CA ASN A 521 -6.83 -23.50 -5.31
C ASN A 521 -5.31 -23.30 -5.41
N VAL A 522 -4.70 -23.56 -6.58
CA VAL A 522 -3.28 -23.29 -6.81
C VAL A 522 -2.95 -21.82 -6.56
N ILE A 523 -3.73 -20.88 -7.14
CA ILE A 523 -3.51 -19.44 -6.96
C ILE A 523 -3.69 -19.04 -5.49
N THR A 524 -4.72 -19.54 -4.82
CA THR A 524 -5.00 -19.23 -3.41
C THR A 524 -3.89 -19.74 -2.49
N GLU A 525 -3.33 -20.92 -2.78
CA GLU A 525 -2.17 -21.45 -2.06
C GLU A 525 -0.93 -20.57 -2.28
N LEU A 526 -0.67 -20.10 -3.51
CA LEU A 526 0.43 -19.18 -3.81
C LEU A 526 0.25 -17.82 -3.12
N GLU A 527 -0.96 -17.24 -3.15
CA GLU A 527 -1.29 -15.98 -2.44
C GLU A 527 -1.08 -16.11 -0.92
N SER A 528 -1.42 -17.28 -0.35
CA SER A 528 -1.17 -17.58 1.06
C SER A 528 0.32 -17.68 1.38
N LEU A 529 1.11 -18.30 0.49
CA LEU A 529 2.57 -18.35 0.64
C LEU A 529 3.21 -16.96 0.59
N ASP A 530 2.81 -16.11 -0.36
CA ASP A 530 3.29 -14.73 -0.46
C ASP A 530 2.94 -13.92 0.80
N SER A 531 1.70 -14.03 1.29
CA SER A 531 1.25 -13.36 2.50
C SER A 531 2.03 -13.81 3.74
N GLN A 532 2.27 -15.11 3.88
CA GLN A 532 3.07 -15.68 4.97
C GLN A 532 4.53 -15.22 4.90
N ARG A 533 5.12 -15.21 3.69
CA ARG A 533 6.47 -14.70 3.44
C ARG A 533 6.58 -13.24 3.86
N ALA A 534 5.67 -12.38 3.40
CA ALA A 534 5.68 -10.96 3.72
C ALA A 534 5.56 -10.70 5.23
N ALA A 535 4.64 -11.41 5.91
CA ALA A 535 4.46 -11.30 7.35
C ALA A 535 5.70 -11.77 8.14
N CYS A 536 6.30 -12.90 7.73
CA CYS A 536 7.50 -13.43 8.35
C CYS A 536 8.70 -12.49 8.18
N SER A 537 8.97 -12.05 6.94
CA SER A 537 10.04 -11.09 6.65
C SER A 537 9.85 -9.79 7.42
N ARG A 538 8.63 -9.24 7.47
CA ARG A 538 8.34 -8.03 8.26
C ARG A 538 8.69 -8.23 9.74
N SER A 539 8.23 -9.32 10.34
CA SER A 539 8.49 -9.62 11.75
C SER A 539 9.98 -9.71 12.05
N LEU A 540 10.73 -10.47 11.25
CA LEU A 540 12.17 -10.68 11.46
C LEU A 540 13.01 -9.43 11.20
N LEU A 541 12.63 -8.60 10.21
CA LEU A 541 13.31 -7.34 9.93
C LEU A 541 13.07 -6.30 11.02
N LEU A 542 11.86 -6.27 11.60
CA LEU A 542 11.59 -5.44 12.78
C LEU A 542 12.43 -5.91 13.98
N THR A 543 12.54 -7.23 14.20
CA THR A 543 13.46 -7.78 15.22
C THR A 543 14.89 -7.32 14.97
N CYS A 544 15.39 -7.38 13.73
CA CYS A 544 16.72 -6.87 13.37
C CYS A 544 16.90 -5.39 13.74
N ALA A 545 15.89 -4.54 13.46
CA ALA A 545 15.92 -3.13 13.82
C ALA A 545 15.96 -2.91 15.34
N THR A 546 15.14 -3.65 16.10
CA THR A 546 15.13 -3.55 17.58
C THR A 546 16.44 -4.00 18.21
N LEU A 547 17.09 -5.05 17.67
CA LEU A 547 18.42 -5.47 18.11
C LEU A 547 19.45 -4.37 17.87
N GLY A 548 19.39 -3.69 16.72
CA GLY A 548 20.29 -2.58 16.39
C GLY A 548 20.11 -1.38 17.33
N GLN A 549 18.86 -1.05 17.68
CA GLN A 549 18.54 0.00 18.66
C GLN A 549 19.06 -0.34 20.06
N SER A 550 18.89 -1.60 20.49
CA SER A 550 19.42 -2.08 21.77
C SER A 550 20.94 -1.96 21.84
N MET A 551 21.64 -2.37 20.78
CA MET A 551 23.09 -2.22 20.67
C MET A 551 23.51 -0.75 20.72
N ALA A 552 22.85 0.13 19.96
CA ALA A 552 23.16 1.56 19.96
C ALA A 552 23.03 2.17 21.37
N LYS A 553 21.96 1.80 22.09
CA LYS A 553 21.75 2.23 23.48
C LYS A 553 22.89 1.77 24.40
N GLN A 554 23.32 0.51 24.32
CA GLN A 554 24.44 0.01 25.11
C GLN A 554 25.75 0.77 24.82
N VAL A 555 26.00 1.12 23.56
CA VAL A 555 27.17 1.92 23.17
C VAL A 555 27.08 3.35 23.71
N GLU A 556 25.91 3.96 23.69
CA GLU A 556 25.66 5.29 24.26
C GLU A 556 25.84 5.32 25.79
N GLU A 557 25.31 4.31 26.49
CA GLU A 557 25.50 4.12 27.93
C GLU A 557 26.99 3.95 28.27
N ALA A 558 27.73 3.16 27.48
CA ALA A 558 29.18 3.00 27.63
C ALA A 558 29.94 4.31 27.38
N SER A 559 29.57 5.09 26.36
CA SER A 559 30.17 6.40 26.10
C SER A 559 29.93 7.39 27.24
N SER A 560 28.73 7.37 27.82
CA SER A 560 28.38 8.22 28.98
C SER A 560 29.18 7.82 30.22
N SER A 561 29.35 6.52 30.47
CA SER A 561 30.18 5.98 31.55
C SER A 561 31.66 6.32 31.38
N PHE A 562 32.17 6.32 30.15
CA PHE A 562 33.51 6.79 29.82
C PHE A 562 33.70 8.26 30.19
N ALA A 563 32.76 9.13 29.78
CA ALA A 563 32.80 10.57 30.11
C ALA A 563 32.78 10.80 31.63
N ALA A 564 31.87 10.14 32.34
CA ALA A 564 31.79 10.22 33.80
C ALA A 564 33.08 9.74 34.50
N SER A 565 33.76 8.74 33.95
CA SER A 565 35.05 8.28 34.48
C SER A 565 36.18 9.28 34.24
N ALA A 566 36.15 9.98 33.10
CA ALA A 566 37.12 11.03 32.77
C ALA A 566 36.94 12.29 33.64
N GLU A 567 35.70 12.66 33.98
CA GLU A 567 35.40 13.81 34.86
C GLU A 567 35.93 13.65 36.29
N LYS A 568 36.20 12.42 36.75
CA LYS A 568 36.81 12.16 38.08
C LYS A 568 38.27 12.60 38.16
N ILE A 569 38.91 12.93 37.04
CA ILE A 569 40.31 13.34 37.01
C ILE A 569 40.46 14.74 37.62
N ASP A 570 41.03 14.79 38.82
CA ASP A 570 41.37 16.02 39.54
C ASP A 570 42.89 16.30 39.45
N PRO A 571 43.30 17.36 38.72
CA PRO A 571 44.71 17.73 38.59
C PRO A 571 45.37 18.16 39.91
N ASP A 572 44.62 18.75 40.84
CA ASP A 572 45.17 19.34 42.06
C ASP A 572 45.30 18.30 43.17
N LYS A 573 44.35 17.36 43.26
CA LYS A 573 44.47 16.19 44.15
C LYS A 573 45.66 15.30 43.80
N SER A 574 45.97 15.18 42.51
CA SER A 574 47.10 14.39 42.01
C SER A 574 48.47 15.01 42.36
N LYS A 575 48.58 16.35 42.40
CA LYS A 575 49.80 17.06 42.85
C LYS A 575 50.07 16.85 44.34
N VAL A 576 49.03 16.84 45.18
CA VAL A 576 49.14 16.66 46.63
C VAL A 576 49.66 15.26 47.00
N LEU A 577 49.19 14.23 46.30
CA LEU A 577 49.63 12.84 46.50
C LEU A 577 51.09 12.64 46.06
N ALA A 578 51.48 13.16 44.89
CA ALA A 578 52.87 13.14 44.44
C ALA A 578 53.81 13.89 45.41
N ALA A 579 53.39 15.04 45.95
CA ALA A 579 54.16 15.78 46.93
C ALA A 579 54.31 15.03 48.28
N ARG A 580 53.33 14.19 48.64
CA ARG A 580 53.34 13.37 49.86
C ARG A 580 54.32 12.20 49.74
N ASP A 581 54.35 11.51 48.59
CA ASP A 581 55.29 10.42 48.30
C ASP A 581 56.75 10.90 48.16
N VAL A 582 56.98 12.16 47.81
CA VAL A 582 58.33 12.76 47.77
C VAL A 582 58.73 13.35 49.14
N LYS A 583 57.76 13.81 49.96
CA LYS A 583 58.01 14.43 51.27
C LYS A 583 58.64 13.49 52.30
N CYS A 584 58.46 12.17 52.19
CA CYS A 584 59.11 11.22 53.10
C CYS A 584 60.64 11.18 52.94
N GLY A 585 61.18 11.68 51.81
CA GLY A 585 62.63 11.88 51.62
C GLY A 585 63.16 13.28 52.02
N LEU A 586 62.27 14.23 52.34
CA LEU A 586 62.60 15.64 52.63
C LEU A 586 62.34 16.03 54.10
N SER A 587 61.91 15.10 54.94
CA SER A 587 61.56 15.35 56.36
C SER A 587 62.76 15.74 57.23
N CYS A 588 63.99 15.57 56.75
CA CYS A 588 65.19 16.12 57.38
C CYS A 588 65.57 17.43 56.68
N ARG A 589 64.99 18.56 57.09
CA ARG A 589 65.62 19.86 56.80
C ARG A 589 67.03 19.78 57.39
N PRO A 590 68.11 20.04 56.63
CA PRO A 590 69.46 20.02 57.19
C PRO A 590 69.48 20.96 58.40
N PRO A 591 70.00 20.56 59.57
CA PRO A 591 70.12 21.46 60.70
C PRO A 591 70.97 22.67 60.29
N ASP A 592 70.65 23.85 60.83
CA ASP A 592 71.44 25.05 60.59
C ASP A 592 72.91 24.77 60.96
N TRP A 593 73.84 25.26 60.15
CA TRP A 593 75.27 25.07 60.36
C TRP A 593 75.72 25.65 61.70
N SER A 594 76.16 24.81 62.64
CA SER A 594 76.73 25.26 63.90
C SER A 594 78.17 25.76 63.71
N HIS A 595 78.52 26.91 64.28
CA HIS A 595 79.89 27.42 64.34
C HIS A 595 80.79 26.42 65.09
N ARG A 596 81.86 25.92 64.46
CA ARG A 596 82.87 25.09 65.14
C ARG A 596 83.89 26.02 65.79
N GLU A 597 83.83 26.19 67.11
CA GLU A 597 84.89 26.85 67.86
C GLU A 597 86.16 25.97 67.83
N PHE A 598 87.24 26.53 67.30
CA PHE A 598 88.60 26.04 67.50
C PHE A 598 89.17 26.82 68.69
N ASP A 599 89.61 26.08 69.72
CA ASP A 599 90.26 26.52 70.97
C ASP A 599 89.44 27.29 72.02
N ALA A 600 89.26 26.66 73.19
CA ALA A 600 89.27 27.33 74.50
C ALA A 600 89.53 26.33 75.65
N HIS A 601 90.80 25.97 75.85
CA HIS A 601 91.31 25.88 77.23
C HIS A 601 91.32 27.30 77.81
N LEU A 602 90.98 27.42 79.09
CA LEU A 602 90.93 28.65 79.93
C LEU A 602 89.60 29.40 79.90
N THR A 603 88.72 29.11 80.87
CA THR A 603 88.41 30.05 81.98
C THR A 603 87.30 29.49 82.88
N THR A 604 87.70 28.77 83.93
CA THR A 604 86.83 28.50 85.09
C THR A 604 87.57 28.88 86.37
N THR A 605 87.95 30.16 86.50
CA THR A 605 88.30 30.74 87.80
C THR A 605 88.01 32.22 87.76
N VAL A 606 86.98 32.65 88.49
CA VAL A 606 86.94 33.80 89.43
C VAL A 606 85.45 34.09 89.65
N GLN A 607 84.87 33.29 90.55
CA GLN A 607 83.77 33.75 91.40
C GLN A 607 84.33 34.75 92.41
N SER A 608 83.46 35.67 92.83
CA SER A 608 83.60 36.59 93.95
C SER A 608 84.56 37.75 93.75
N SER A 609 84.00 38.92 93.43
CA SER A 609 83.98 40.07 94.35
C SER A 609 83.35 41.29 93.68
N ILE A 610 82.71 42.10 94.51
CA ILE A 610 82.30 43.50 94.30
C ILE A 610 80.84 43.70 93.85
N SER A 611 80.05 43.86 94.91
CA SER A 611 78.76 44.51 95.05
C SER A 611 78.75 46.00 94.66
N THR A 612 77.52 46.53 94.58
CA THR A 612 77.07 47.94 94.58
C THR A 612 77.23 48.78 93.30
N MET A 613 76.11 49.11 92.64
CA MET A 613 75.42 50.41 92.76
C MET A 613 74.17 50.53 91.84
N SER A 614 73.03 50.77 92.49
CA SER A 614 71.89 51.66 92.16
C SER A 614 71.45 51.98 90.71
N THR A 615 70.19 51.61 90.44
CA THR A 615 69.09 52.37 89.79
C THR A 615 69.38 53.70 89.08
N VAL A 616 68.97 53.81 87.80
CA VAL A 616 68.19 54.95 87.24
C VAL A 616 67.29 54.45 86.10
N SER A 617 66.08 55.00 86.04
CA SER A 617 64.98 54.72 85.12
C SER A 617 64.77 55.80 84.04
N TYR A 618 64.05 55.41 82.97
CA TYR A 618 63.29 56.21 81.98
C TYR A 618 64.05 56.89 80.80
N PRO A 619 63.37 57.33 79.71
CA PRO A 619 62.30 56.69 78.91
C PRO A 619 62.33 56.99 77.37
N SER A 620 61.47 56.29 76.62
CA SER A 620 60.58 56.74 75.52
C SER A 620 61.09 57.48 74.26
N GLY A 621 60.50 57.13 73.10
CA GLY A 621 60.35 58.05 71.95
C GLY A 621 60.45 57.38 70.58
N TRP A 622 59.35 56.81 70.05
CA TRP A 622 58.59 57.33 68.88
C TRP A 622 59.38 57.46 67.56
N TYR A 623 58.97 56.72 66.51
CA TYR A 623 58.66 57.30 65.20
C TYR A 623 57.76 56.38 64.35
N ARG A 624 56.87 57.04 63.62
CA ARG A 624 55.72 56.57 62.82
C ARG A 624 56.07 56.30 61.36
N ASP A 625 55.21 55.49 60.75
CA ASP A 625 54.63 55.56 59.39
C ASP A 625 55.52 55.66 58.14
N SER A 626 55.39 54.65 57.28
CA SER A 626 54.94 54.72 55.86
C SER A 626 55.04 53.28 55.31
N GLY A 627 54.00 52.61 54.80
CA GLY A 627 53.01 53.01 53.81
C GLY A 627 53.36 52.31 52.49
N LEU A 628 52.71 51.17 52.17
CA LEU A 628 52.52 50.68 50.80
C LEU A 628 51.50 49.54 50.76
N ARG A 629 50.48 49.75 49.93
CA ARG A 629 49.35 48.86 49.61
C ARG A 629 49.78 47.80 48.59
N TRP A 630 49.22 46.60 48.69
CA TRP A 630 48.82 45.78 47.54
C TRP A 630 47.49 45.07 47.87
N ILE A 631 46.54 45.16 46.94
CA ILE A 631 45.22 44.50 46.93
C ILE A 631 45.28 43.42 45.85
N ILE A 632 44.94 42.18 46.19
CA ILE A 632 44.36 41.13 45.33
C ILE A 632 43.47 40.29 46.28
N VAL A 633 42.15 40.55 46.34
CA VAL A 633 41.06 39.78 45.71
C VAL A 633 41.10 38.28 45.99
N GLU A 634 40.27 37.86 46.94
CA GLU A 634 39.38 36.69 46.84
C GLU A 634 37.96 37.13 47.19
#